data_AF-A0A6G9RK87-F1
#
_entry.id   AF-A0A6G9RK87-F1
#
_cell.length_a   1.000
_cell.length_b   1.000
_cell.length_c   1.000
_cell.angle_alpha   90.00
_cell.angle_beta   90.00
_cell.angle_gamma   90.00
#
_symmetry.space_group_name_H-M   'P 1'
#
loop_
_entity.id
_entity.type
_entity.pdbx_description
1 polymer ?
#
loop_
_entity_poly.entity_id
_entity_poly.type
_entity_poly.pdbx_seq_one_letter_code
_entity_poly.pdbx_strand_id
1 'polypeptide(L)'
;MCALRSASPGRVDGLAKVKGTALYGDDITLPDMLYGVCRYADIPAGKIEELDLSDALAVEGVVRIATWQDIPGTPVVGVIVKDYLPIVKDEVVFHGDVIAVVAATTYEAACEAADKIHVRYTPYAPLTDVESALAPDARRIHPERDDNIAAHHHTLKGDIEKGFADSRHILEREYEVGFQEHAYIEPEVVLTWLDPTDGSLIISGSIQNPHRVRGFVAKFMGCPQSQINVKRAVMGGSFGGKDDVIDHLACRSALLTRLTGKPIKFAYTREQSIIESCKRHPYKMKYKVGFSDAGRIQAMKVDILADSGGYAASSPFVTWRSSVQAAGPYAIPNVHIDVKAIYTNNSYTSAMRGFGSPQVVYANESLMDEIAEYLNISPVEIREINALRQGDTSVTGQVFDQHTVSALEVLKKAAASAEFMAKRKHYHVLNEQGGVYRYGIGLALSYRGCSIGAEGVDTSTALIQVNEDGSVNLSTSVSENGQGLQTTMSLIAAEAFGIAMADIHFSEPPTSVIGDGGSTAATRGTMVGGGAILDAAEKIKRRILSVVGETIGATRLEDTRWQDGFIINKQDDSQRIAFKDAVNKTKWASVSLTEYGWFVPPPIHWDEEKGCGSPYFTWVYGCQVAEVRVNISTGKTDLLHVTAAHDVGQVLNPVGFEGQVCGGVAQGFGYALLEDFNIEHGQVKSENFDSYLLPTIKDIPAITVIGVENPDKAGPLGAKGIGEPATELAAAAINNAVSFALGTRFNKLPLTLEQVILGYNLKKPARQSELMIEQENKKQVLRLTDVTVTRPKTLDEALALLESDGVTVIAGGTDVIVQGRLQTKSVKLVDISRLSELTQVTEDPQSHEVSIGAAVTFNRITDHPLLRERYPLLVQACHTVGSHQIRNRATIGGNIVNAAPCGDSIPPSILYDASVELRSHAATRRMSLAEFLLSGYKTQRQPDELLTRVILPPPAHPKAKGFYHQLGRRNALNITRQSLTALLEITADGTVSYCRLVDGALFSKPQRLLDVERCLVGQRITPQTVDSACEVLDKLIYAAIGKRWSAAYKQPVFVSMFRDMMTQASAQ
;
A
#
# COMPACT_ATOMS: atom_id res chain seq x y z
N MET A 1 -28.62 -9.55 21.77
CA MET A 1 -27.44 -8.72 21.49
C MET A 1 -27.64 -7.35 22.09
N CYS A 2 -27.16 -7.19 23.32
CA CYS A 2 -27.36 -6.03 24.19
C CYS A 2 -26.29 -4.95 23.93
N ALA A 3 -25.03 -5.35 23.77
CA ALA A 3 -23.93 -4.43 23.45
C ALA A 3 -24.03 -3.88 22.00
N LEU A 4 -24.49 -4.72 21.06
CA LEU A 4 -24.64 -4.39 19.64
C LEU A 4 -25.81 -3.45 19.32
N ARG A 5 -26.72 -3.21 20.28
CA ARG A 5 -27.87 -2.30 20.14
C ARG A 5 -27.59 -0.87 20.57
N SER A 6 -26.47 -0.63 21.27
CA SER A 6 -26.01 0.73 21.58
C SER A 6 -25.37 1.35 20.34
N ALA A 7 -25.51 2.68 20.15
CA ALA A 7 -24.92 3.41 19.03
C ALA A 7 -23.48 2.93 18.78
N SER A 8 -23.17 2.51 17.55
CA SER A 8 -21.94 1.79 17.20
C SER A 8 -20.72 2.41 17.89
N PRO A 9 -20.12 1.74 18.89
CA PRO A 9 -19.06 2.35 19.67
C PRO A 9 -17.87 2.61 18.75
N GLY A 10 -17.35 3.84 18.81
CA GLY A 10 -16.05 4.15 18.21
C GLY A 10 -14.99 3.20 18.76
N ARG A 11 -13.87 3.06 18.05
CA ARG A 11 -12.81 2.14 18.48
C ARG A 11 -12.34 2.46 19.90
N VAL A 12 -12.12 1.42 20.72
CA VAL A 12 -11.65 1.57 22.11
C VAL A 12 -10.28 2.26 22.20
N ASP A 13 -9.44 2.11 21.17
CA ASP A 13 -8.13 2.74 21.02
C ASP A 13 -8.17 4.03 20.18
N GLY A 14 -9.35 4.44 19.70
CA GLY A 14 -9.50 5.55 18.74
C GLY A 14 -9.14 6.91 19.34
N LEU A 15 -9.54 7.18 20.59
CA LEU A 15 -9.28 8.47 21.24
C LEU A 15 -7.78 8.72 21.43
N ALA A 16 -7.02 7.70 21.82
CA ALA A 16 -5.58 7.79 22.01
C ALA A 16 -4.87 8.10 20.68
N LYS A 17 -5.33 7.49 19.57
CA LYS A 17 -4.80 7.73 18.22
C LYS A 17 -5.08 9.15 17.74
N VAL A 18 -6.30 9.67 17.92
CA VAL A 18 -6.67 11.03 17.50
C VAL A 18 -5.94 12.10 18.32
N LYS A 19 -5.70 11.84 19.62
CA LYS A 19 -4.96 12.76 20.50
C LYS A 19 -3.44 12.67 20.36
N GLY A 20 -2.91 11.68 19.64
CA GLY A 20 -1.47 11.41 19.59
C GLY A 20 -0.88 10.91 20.90
N THR A 21 -1.68 10.28 21.77
CA THR A 21 -1.22 9.69 23.04
C THR A 21 -1.06 8.17 22.97
N ALA A 22 -1.39 7.55 21.83
CA ALA A 22 -1.07 6.15 21.56
C ALA A 22 0.45 6.02 21.34
N LEU A 23 1.10 5.11 22.06
CA LEU A 23 2.55 4.90 22.00
C LEU A 23 2.90 3.81 20.97
N TYR A 24 3.45 4.23 19.84
CA TYR A 24 4.03 3.37 18.82
C TYR A 24 5.46 2.96 19.19
N GLY A 25 6.07 2.05 18.43
CA GLY A 25 7.39 1.51 18.77
C GLY A 25 8.46 2.59 18.89
N ASP A 26 8.46 3.58 18.00
CA ASP A 26 9.49 4.63 17.98
C ASP A 26 9.30 5.70 19.06
N ASP A 27 8.07 5.87 19.56
CA ASP A 27 7.76 6.81 20.64
C ASP A 27 8.41 6.39 21.97
N ILE A 28 8.78 5.12 22.11
CA ILE A 28 9.39 4.57 23.33
C ILE A 28 10.86 5.00 23.38
N THR A 29 11.26 5.62 24.50
CA THR A 29 12.65 5.98 24.79
C THR A 29 13.05 5.43 26.16
N LEU A 30 14.29 4.97 26.27
CA LEU A 30 14.86 4.46 27.52
C LEU A 30 16.16 5.20 27.84
N PRO A 31 16.52 5.34 29.14
CA PRO A 31 17.84 5.85 29.52
C PRO A 31 18.97 5.03 28.90
N ASP A 32 20.06 5.71 28.51
CA ASP A 32 21.27 5.12 27.92
C ASP A 32 21.04 4.25 26.66
N MET A 33 19.89 4.40 26.01
CA MET A 33 19.54 3.69 24.78
C MET A 33 20.46 4.08 23.62
N LEU A 34 20.90 3.09 22.84
CA LEU A 34 21.67 3.27 21.61
C LEU A 34 20.78 3.09 20.37
N TYR A 35 21.26 3.64 19.26
CA TYR A 35 20.61 3.57 17.96
C TYR A 35 21.26 2.48 17.10
N GLY A 36 20.42 1.56 16.62
CA GLY A 36 20.76 0.46 15.75
C GLY A 36 20.60 0.83 14.27
N VAL A 37 21.62 0.56 13.44
CA VAL A 37 21.58 0.75 11.98
C VAL A 37 22.17 -0.48 11.28
N CYS A 38 21.53 -0.92 10.19
CA CYS A 38 22.00 -2.02 9.35
C CYS A 38 22.96 -1.52 8.25
N ARG A 39 23.99 -2.30 7.95
CA ARG A 39 24.78 -2.20 6.72
C ARG A 39 24.28 -3.23 5.72
N TYR A 40 23.54 -2.76 4.71
CA TYR A 40 23.01 -3.59 3.62
C TYR A 40 24.08 -3.95 2.59
N ALA A 41 23.83 -4.97 1.78
CA ALA A 41 24.68 -5.37 0.67
C ALA A 41 24.68 -4.35 -0.48
N ASP A 42 25.82 -4.19 -1.15
CA ASP A 42 25.97 -3.26 -2.28
C ASP A 42 25.56 -3.87 -3.64
N ILE A 43 25.38 -5.18 -3.67
CA ILE A 43 25.09 -5.97 -4.87
C ILE A 43 23.86 -6.88 -4.63
N PRO A 44 23.12 -7.27 -5.67
CA PRO A 44 21.97 -8.15 -5.53
C PRO A 44 22.33 -9.63 -5.46
N ALA A 45 23.53 -10.02 -5.91
CA ALA A 45 24.00 -11.41 -5.92
C ALA A 45 25.52 -11.46 -5.95
N GLY A 46 26.16 -12.23 -5.07
CA GLY A 46 27.60 -12.43 -5.07
C GLY A 46 28.14 -12.97 -3.76
N LYS A 47 29.47 -13.12 -3.69
CA LYS A 47 30.16 -13.59 -2.50
C LYS A 47 30.89 -12.45 -1.79
N ILE A 48 30.90 -12.45 -0.47
CA ILE A 48 31.69 -11.56 0.37
C ILE A 48 33.11 -12.15 0.51
N GLU A 49 34.12 -11.41 0.03
CA GLU A 49 35.53 -11.84 0.10
C GLU A 49 36.23 -11.25 1.32
N GLU A 50 35.90 -10.01 1.67
CA GLU A 50 36.52 -9.28 2.79
C GLU A 50 35.56 -8.25 3.35
N LEU A 51 35.61 -8.07 4.67
CA LEU A 51 34.85 -7.09 5.43
C LEU A 51 35.82 -6.33 6.35
N ASP A 52 35.97 -5.03 6.11
CA ASP A 52 36.80 -4.14 6.92
C ASP A 52 35.93 -3.15 7.71
N LEU A 53 36.16 -3.11 9.02
CA LEU A 53 35.42 -2.31 9.99
C LEU A 53 36.25 -1.18 10.60
N SER A 54 37.53 -1.01 10.21
CA SER A 54 38.47 -0.13 10.91
C SER A 54 37.98 1.32 11.00
N ASP A 55 37.53 1.88 9.87
CA ASP A 55 37.08 3.27 9.79
C ASP A 55 35.77 3.48 10.52
N ALA A 56 34.87 2.49 10.46
CA ALA A 56 33.59 2.50 11.14
C ALA A 56 33.75 2.47 12.66
N LEU A 57 34.70 1.67 13.18
CA LEU A 57 35.01 1.60 14.61
C LEU A 57 35.65 2.89 15.15
N ALA A 58 36.25 3.70 14.29
CA ALA A 58 36.87 4.98 14.65
C ALA A 58 35.88 6.16 14.73
N VAL A 59 34.62 5.97 14.32
CA VAL A 59 33.58 7.01 14.38
C VAL A 59 33.20 7.29 15.84
N GLU A 60 33.23 8.56 16.23
CA GLU A 60 32.85 8.98 17.58
C GLU A 60 31.39 8.62 17.88
N GLY A 61 31.15 8.04 19.06
CA GLY A 61 29.82 7.59 19.48
C GLY A 61 29.48 6.15 19.10
N VAL A 62 30.26 5.48 18.25
CA VAL A 62 30.09 4.03 17.99
C VAL A 62 30.46 3.24 19.24
N VAL A 63 29.54 2.36 19.66
CA VAL A 63 29.71 1.51 20.84
C VAL A 63 30.05 0.07 20.42
N ARG A 64 29.34 -0.46 19.41
CA ARG A 64 29.56 -1.83 18.93
C ARG A 64 29.16 -1.95 17.46
N ILE A 65 29.96 -2.70 16.71
CA ILE A 65 29.58 -3.26 15.41
C ILE A 65 29.55 -4.78 15.57
N ALA A 66 28.51 -5.44 15.07
CA ALA A 66 28.38 -6.88 15.10
C ALA A 66 28.19 -7.47 13.70
N THR A 67 28.77 -8.64 13.49
CA THR A 67 28.74 -9.41 12.24
C THR A 67 28.17 -10.80 12.51
N TRP A 68 28.12 -11.67 11.48
CA TRP A 68 27.69 -13.05 11.64
C TRP A 68 28.52 -13.83 12.68
N GLN A 69 29.77 -13.44 12.92
CA GLN A 69 30.68 -14.10 13.86
C GLN A 69 30.30 -13.87 15.33
N ASP A 70 29.54 -12.81 15.61
CA ASP A 70 29.12 -12.47 16.97
C ASP A 70 27.87 -13.25 17.43
N ILE A 71 27.24 -14.02 16.51
CA ILE A 71 25.99 -14.73 16.79
C ILE A 71 26.27 -15.92 17.72
N PRO A 72 25.69 -15.96 18.93
CA PRO A 72 25.98 -17.02 19.90
C PRO A 72 25.19 -18.32 19.69
N GLY A 73 24.07 -18.26 18.95
CA GLY A 73 23.18 -19.39 18.70
C GLY A 73 23.17 -19.81 17.22
N THR A 74 21.99 -20.10 16.70
CA THR A 74 21.81 -20.49 15.29
C THR A 74 21.74 -19.25 14.39
N PRO A 75 22.67 -19.08 13.42
CA PRO A 75 22.70 -17.91 12.55
C PRO A 75 21.56 -17.88 11.52
N VAL A 76 21.02 -19.05 11.15
CA VAL A 76 19.91 -19.16 10.20
C VAL A 76 18.57 -19.30 10.90
N VAL A 77 17.59 -18.52 10.45
CA VAL A 77 16.19 -18.54 10.89
C VAL A 77 15.29 -18.61 9.65
N GLY A 78 13.97 -18.55 9.83
CA GLY A 78 13.04 -18.44 8.72
C GLY A 78 11.65 -18.92 9.09
N VAL A 79 10.64 -18.33 8.45
CA VAL A 79 9.22 -18.47 8.83
C VAL A 79 8.75 -19.91 8.70
N ILE A 80 8.94 -20.50 7.51
CA ILE A 80 8.57 -21.89 7.20
C ILE A 80 9.82 -22.72 6.89
N VAL A 81 10.57 -22.30 5.86
CA VAL A 81 11.91 -22.82 5.57
C VAL A 81 12.91 -22.02 6.38
N LYS A 82 13.94 -22.68 6.90
CA LYS A 82 15.00 -22.05 7.70
C LYS A 82 16.19 -21.72 6.81
N ASP A 83 16.02 -20.74 5.95
CA ASP A 83 16.99 -20.31 4.95
C ASP A 83 17.42 -18.85 5.09
N TYR A 84 16.79 -18.05 5.97
CA TYR A 84 17.08 -16.63 6.13
C TYR A 84 18.21 -16.37 7.13
N LEU A 85 19.18 -15.54 6.74
CA LEU A 85 20.27 -15.09 7.61
C LEU A 85 20.00 -13.65 8.10
N PRO A 86 19.74 -13.40 9.40
CA PRO A 86 19.58 -12.04 9.91
C PRO A 86 20.86 -11.21 9.69
N ILE A 87 22.04 -11.82 9.71
CA ILE A 87 23.30 -11.20 9.29
C ILE A 87 24.01 -12.20 8.37
N VAL A 88 24.28 -11.78 7.14
CA VAL A 88 24.87 -12.61 6.09
C VAL A 88 26.31 -12.97 6.42
N LYS A 89 26.66 -14.21 6.07
CA LYS A 89 27.97 -14.81 6.32
C LYS A 89 28.87 -14.80 5.08
N ASP A 90 28.46 -15.48 4.02
CA ASP A 90 29.32 -15.76 2.86
C ASP A 90 28.76 -15.20 1.55
N GLU A 91 27.46 -15.42 1.25
CA GLU A 91 26.85 -15.05 -0.02
C GLU A 91 25.65 -14.12 0.16
N VAL A 92 25.62 -13.08 -0.68
CA VAL A 92 24.49 -12.18 -0.87
C VAL A 92 23.57 -12.79 -1.93
N VAL A 93 22.30 -12.96 -1.58
CA VAL A 93 21.26 -13.54 -2.45
C VAL A 93 20.19 -12.52 -2.84
N PHE A 94 20.11 -11.37 -2.17
CA PHE A 94 19.31 -10.23 -2.62
C PHE A 94 19.85 -8.89 -2.08
N HIS A 95 19.45 -7.78 -2.71
CA HIS A 95 19.97 -6.44 -2.38
C HIS A 95 19.70 -5.98 -0.92
N GLY A 96 18.67 -6.53 -0.26
CA GLY A 96 18.33 -6.18 1.12
C GLY A 96 19.05 -7.02 2.18
N ASP A 97 19.99 -7.90 1.79
CA ASP A 97 20.80 -8.66 2.74
C ASP A 97 21.61 -7.73 3.66
N VAL A 98 21.68 -8.08 4.94
CA VAL A 98 22.39 -7.28 5.96
C VAL A 98 23.73 -7.94 6.28
N ILE A 99 24.82 -7.19 6.12
CA ILE A 99 26.21 -7.67 6.29
C ILE A 99 26.71 -7.44 7.72
N ALA A 100 26.33 -6.32 8.32
CA ALA A 100 26.71 -5.95 9.67
C ALA A 100 25.65 -5.04 10.31
N VAL A 101 25.67 -4.94 11.64
CA VAL A 101 24.80 -4.03 12.41
C VAL A 101 25.62 -3.17 13.36
N VAL A 102 25.25 -1.90 13.45
CA VAL A 102 25.96 -0.87 14.24
C VAL A 102 25.07 -0.42 15.39
N ALA A 103 25.64 -0.28 16.58
CA ALA A 103 25.06 0.42 17.74
C ALA A 103 25.90 1.65 18.09
N ALA A 104 25.29 2.83 18.11
CA ALA A 104 25.95 4.08 18.49
C ALA A 104 25.07 4.96 19.41
N THR A 105 25.68 5.94 20.06
CA THR A 105 25.01 6.87 20.98
C THR A 105 24.07 7.86 20.30
N THR A 106 24.22 8.06 18.99
CA THR A 106 23.31 8.85 18.16
C THR A 106 23.00 8.09 16.87
N TYR A 107 21.86 8.40 16.24
CA TYR A 107 21.49 7.81 14.97
C TYR A 107 22.47 8.21 13.86
N GLU A 108 22.93 9.45 13.87
CA GLU A 108 23.87 10.02 12.90
C GLU A 108 25.21 9.27 12.93
N ALA A 109 25.76 9.00 14.12
CA ALA A 109 27.00 8.24 14.27
C ALA A 109 26.84 6.79 13.80
N ALA A 110 25.69 6.15 14.08
CA ALA A 110 25.41 4.79 13.61
C ALA A 110 25.36 4.73 12.07
N CYS A 111 24.74 5.73 11.42
CA CYS A 111 24.70 5.82 9.96
C CYS A 111 26.08 6.12 9.36
N GLU A 112 26.85 7.05 9.94
CA GLU A 112 28.21 7.35 9.45
C GLU A 112 29.12 6.12 9.53
N ALA A 113 29.05 5.38 10.64
CA ALA A 113 29.80 4.15 10.79
C ALA A 113 29.37 3.08 9.77
N ALA A 114 28.07 2.92 9.51
CA ALA A 114 27.59 2.01 8.49
C ALA A 114 28.11 2.37 7.08
N ASP A 115 28.15 3.66 6.72
CA ASP A 115 28.72 4.15 5.45
C ASP A 115 30.24 3.84 5.33
N LYS A 116 30.95 3.76 6.46
CA LYS A 116 32.41 3.50 6.54
C LYS A 116 32.77 2.02 6.67
N ILE A 117 31.79 1.11 6.59
CA ILE A 117 32.06 -0.33 6.50
C ILE A 117 32.37 -0.69 5.04
N HIS A 118 33.63 -1.08 4.80
CA HIS A 118 34.12 -1.44 3.47
C HIS A 118 33.94 -2.94 3.23
N VAL A 119 33.32 -3.29 2.10
CA VAL A 119 33.06 -4.69 1.72
C VAL A 119 33.61 -4.95 0.33
N ARG A 120 34.39 -6.02 0.17
CA ARG A 120 34.83 -6.51 -1.14
C ARG A 120 33.99 -7.71 -1.55
N TYR A 121 33.43 -7.65 -2.76
CA TYR A 121 32.61 -8.73 -3.31
C TYR A 121 33.21 -9.36 -4.57
N THR A 122 32.87 -10.63 -4.79
CA THR A 122 32.88 -11.25 -6.12
C THR A 122 31.42 -11.26 -6.64
N PRO A 123 31.04 -10.37 -7.56
CA PRO A 123 29.65 -10.26 -8.01
C PRO A 123 29.26 -11.43 -8.92
N TYR A 124 28.01 -11.88 -8.79
CA TYR A 124 27.38 -12.85 -9.69
C TYR A 124 26.39 -12.15 -10.62
N ALA A 125 26.13 -12.74 -11.78
CA ALA A 125 24.97 -12.36 -12.57
C ALA A 125 23.69 -12.70 -11.76
N PRO A 126 22.80 -11.74 -11.49
CA PRO A 126 21.58 -11.99 -10.73
C PRO A 126 20.57 -12.75 -11.59
N LEU A 127 19.99 -13.82 -11.04
CA LEU A 127 18.88 -14.57 -11.65
C LEU A 127 17.56 -13.90 -11.25
N THR A 128 16.98 -13.08 -12.11
CA THR A 128 15.81 -12.24 -11.76
C THR A 128 14.52 -12.65 -12.48
N ASP A 129 14.55 -13.72 -13.26
CA ASP A 129 13.41 -14.27 -13.98
C ASP A 129 13.21 -15.74 -13.58
N VAL A 130 11.98 -16.11 -13.25
CA VAL A 130 11.63 -17.43 -12.70
C VAL A 130 11.87 -18.57 -13.69
N GLU A 131 11.68 -18.33 -15.00
CA GLU A 131 11.91 -19.35 -16.03
C GLU A 131 13.42 -19.58 -16.21
N SER A 132 14.20 -18.51 -16.22
CA SER A 132 15.66 -18.55 -16.26
C SER A 132 16.24 -19.24 -15.02
N ALA A 133 15.67 -19.01 -13.83
CA ALA A 133 16.08 -19.64 -12.58
C ALA A 133 15.78 -21.15 -12.53
N LEU A 134 14.81 -21.62 -13.32
CA LEU A 134 14.43 -23.03 -13.47
C LEU A 134 15.23 -23.79 -14.54
N ALA A 135 16.07 -23.10 -15.33
CA ALA A 135 16.87 -23.76 -16.36
C ALA A 135 17.79 -24.84 -15.76
N PRO A 136 18.03 -25.98 -16.44
CA PRO A 136 18.84 -27.08 -15.91
C PRO A 136 20.26 -26.67 -15.49
N ASP A 137 20.83 -25.66 -16.15
CA ASP A 137 22.16 -25.11 -15.94
C ASP A 137 22.16 -23.81 -15.11
N ALA A 138 21.01 -23.37 -14.59
CA ALA A 138 20.92 -22.19 -13.75
C ALA A 138 21.70 -22.36 -12.44
N ARG A 139 22.46 -21.33 -12.06
CA ARG A 139 23.14 -21.26 -10.76
C ARG A 139 22.13 -21.45 -9.62
N ARG A 140 22.50 -22.25 -8.63
CA ARG A 140 21.72 -22.39 -7.40
C ARG A 140 21.88 -21.15 -6.54
N ILE A 141 20.77 -20.55 -6.13
CA ILE A 141 20.79 -19.39 -5.22
C ILE A 141 21.14 -19.81 -3.80
N HIS A 142 20.64 -20.98 -3.40
CA HIS A 142 20.99 -21.68 -2.17
C HIS A 142 21.81 -22.92 -2.53
N PRO A 143 23.16 -22.88 -2.43
CA PRO A 143 24.05 -23.92 -2.95
C PRO A 143 23.84 -25.32 -2.37
N GLU A 144 23.22 -25.43 -1.19
CA GLU A 144 22.92 -26.69 -0.52
C GLU A 144 21.65 -27.39 -1.05
N ARG A 145 20.91 -26.76 -1.96
CA ARG A 145 19.70 -27.31 -2.58
C ARG A 145 19.98 -27.90 -3.96
N ASP A 146 19.17 -28.89 -4.33
CA ASP A 146 19.25 -29.55 -5.63
C ASP A 146 18.74 -28.67 -6.79
N ASP A 147 17.82 -27.74 -6.51
CA ASP A 147 17.20 -26.83 -7.47
C ASP A 147 16.84 -25.46 -6.85
N ASN A 148 16.32 -24.56 -7.68
CA ASN A 148 15.82 -23.24 -7.26
C ASN A 148 14.32 -23.25 -6.92
N ILE A 149 13.74 -24.40 -6.57
CA ILE A 149 12.32 -24.50 -6.17
C ILE A 149 12.22 -24.38 -4.64
N ALA A 150 11.60 -23.30 -4.17
CA ALA A 150 11.33 -23.07 -2.76
C ALA A 150 10.16 -23.92 -2.25
N ALA A 151 9.12 -24.08 -3.07
CA ALA A 151 7.95 -24.92 -2.80
C ALA A 151 7.27 -25.38 -4.10
N HIS A 152 6.63 -26.54 -4.06
CA HIS A 152 5.81 -27.08 -5.14
C HIS A 152 4.52 -27.66 -4.57
N HIS A 153 3.39 -27.26 -5.14
CA HIS A 153 2.07 -27.76 -4.77
C HIS A 153 1.28 -28.10 -6.01
N HIS A 154 0.37 -29.05 -5.88
CA HIS A 154 -0.59 -29.39 -6.92
C HIS A 154 -1.98 -29.62 -6.33
N THR A 155 -3.01 -29.62 -7.17
CA THR A 155 -4.40 -29.98 -6.83
C THR A 155 -4.97 -30.83 -7.96
N LEU A 156 -5.42 -32.05 -7.66
CA LEU A 156 -5.92 -33.02 -8.64
C LEU A 156 -7.35 -33.47 -8.30
N LYS A 157 -8.33 -32.96 -9.02
CA LYS A 157 -9.75 -33.31 -8.89
C LYS A 157 -10.28 -33.85 -10.22
N GLY A 158 -10.95 -35.00 -10.18
CA GLY A 158 -11.55 -35.61 -11.39
C GLY A 158 -10.52 -36.11 -12.40
N ASP A 159 -10.90 -36.14 -13.67
CA ASP A 159 -10.06 -36.57 -14.79
C ASP A 159 -9.91 -35.41 -15.79
N ILE A 160 -8.74 -34.79 -15.79
CA ILE A 160 -8.49 -33.58 -16.59
C ILE A 160 -8.55 -33.84 -18.10
N GLU A 161 -8.06 -35.00 -18.56
CA GLU A 161 -8.03 -35.36 -19.98
C GLU A 161 -9.45 -35.63 -20.48
N LYS A 162 -10.23 -36.39 -19.71
CA LYS A 162 -11.65 -36.58 -20.00
C LYS A 162 -12.41 -35.26 -20.00
N GLY A 163 -12.17 -34.40 -19.02
CA GLY A 163 -12.85 -33.11 -18.93
C GLY A 163 -12.62 -32.23 -20.16
N PHE A 164 -11.40 -32.20 -20.72
CA PHE A 164 -11.12 -31.50 -21.98
C PHE A 164 -11.70 -32.22 -23.20
N ALA A 165 -11.68 -33.55 -23.24
CA ALA A 165 -12.31 -34.32 -24.33
C ALA A 165 -13.83 -34.10 -24.39
N ASP A 166 -14.48 -33.97 -23.23
CA ASP A 166 -15.91 -33.68 -23.10
C ASP A 166 -16.25 -32.20 -23.36
N SER A 167 -15.24 -31.33 -23.43
CA SER A 167 -15.42 -29.89 -23.63
C SER A 167 -15.68 -29.55 -25.09
N ARG A 168 -16.65 -28.67 -25.33
CA ARG A 168 -16.97 -28.19 -26.68
C ARG A 168 -15.99 -27.11 -27.14
N HIS A 169 -15.63 -26.21 -26.24
CA HIS A 169 -14.73 -25.10 -26.48
C HIS A 169 -13.56 -25.19 -25.50
N ILE A 170 -12.37 -24.81 -25.96
CA ILE A 170 -11.16 -24.75 -25.14
C ILE A 170 -10.48 -23.40 -25.38
N LEU A 171 -10.14 -22.72 -24.29
CA LEU A 171 -9.36 -21.48 -24.30
C LEU A 171 -8.09 -21.64 -23.48
N GLU A 172 -6.99 -21.10 -24.00
CA GLU A 172 -5.72 -20.97 -23.28
C GLU A 172 -5.37 -19.49 -23.11
N ARG A 173 -4.98 -19.11 -21.90
CA ARG A 173 -4.64 -17.73 -21.53
C ARG A 173 -3.46 -17.67 -20.58
N GLU A 174 -2.70 -16.59 -20.67
CA GLU A 174 -1.57 -16.30 -19.80
C GLU A 174 -1.79 -14.94 -19.15
N TYR A 175 -1.62 -14.89 -17.83
CA TYR A 175 -1.80 -13.71 -16.99
C TYR A 175 -0.55 -13.47 -16.15
N GLU A 176 -0.18 -12.20 -15.96
CA GLU A 176 0.98 -11.79 -15.18
C GLU A 176 0.62 -10.70 -14.16
N VAL A 177 1.21 -10.77 -12.98
CA VAL A 177 1.10 -9.72 -11.96
C VAL A 177 2.47 -9.45 -11.34
N GLY A 178 2.72 -8.19 -10.98
CA GLY A 178 3.97 -7.75 -10.38
C GLY A 178 3.99 -7.77 -8.84
N PHE A 179 5.10 -7.30 -8.28
CA PHE A 179 5.26 -7.06 -6.86
C PHE A 179 4.28 -6.01 -6.32
N GLN A 180 3.97 -6.11 -5.03
CA GLN A 180 3.30 -5.05 -4.27
C GLN A 180 3.99 -4.90 -2.90
N GLU A 181 4.26 -3.67 -2.50
CA GLU A 181 4.81 -3.28 -1.19
C GLU A 181 3.68 -2.97 -0.20
N HIS A 182 3.82 -3.43 1.05
CA HIS A 182 2.81 -3.24 2.10
C HIS A 182 2.58 -1.77 2.45
N ALA A 183 3.65 -0.99 2.48
CA ALA A 183 3.64 0.44 2.69
C ALA A 183 2.87 0.89 3.96
N TYR A 184 2.89 0.08 5.01
CA TYR A 184 2.34 0.46 6.32
C TYR A 184 2.95 1.78 6.79
N ILE A 185 2.14 2.65 7.40
CA ILE A 185 2.54 4.05 7.68
C ILE A 185 3.71 4.11 8.66
N GLU A 186 3.66 3.34 9.73
CA GLU A 186 4.77 3.16 10.69
C GLU A 186 5.73 2.10 10.14
N PRO A 187 6.99 2.43 9.77
CA PRO A 187 7.99 1.42 9.43
C PRO A 187 8.27 0.43 10.58
N GLU A 188 9.18 -0.50 10.33
CA GLU A 188 9.63 -1.48 11.30
C GLU A 188 10.38 -0.81 12.46
N VAL A 189 9.96 -1.13 13.69
CA VAL A 189 10.63 -0.66 14.90
C VAL A 189 10.77 -1.81 15.89
N VAL A 190 11.99 -1.99 16.41
CA VAL A 190 12.27 -2.91 17.52
C VAL A 190 13.19 -2.24 18.54
N LEU A 191 12.76 -2.26 19.79
CA LEU A 191 13.52 -1.86 20.96
C LEU A 191 13.76 -3.09 21.84
N THR A 192 15.01 -3.35 22.22
CA THR A 192 15.35 -4.42 23.17
C THR A 192 16.15 -3.89 24.36
N TRP A 193 16.00 -4.51 25.52
CA TRP A 193 16.78 -4.21 26.73
C TRP A 193 16.79 -5.41 27.68
N LEU A 194 17.73 -5.44 28.62
CA LEU A 194 17.76 -6.45 29.68
C LEU A 194 16.96 -5.94 30.89
N ASP A 195 16.10 -6.78 31.47
CA ASP A 195 15.40 -6.47 32.72
C ASP A 195 16.44 -6.30 33.85
N PRO A 196 16.40 -5.18 34.59
CA PRO A 196 17.39 -4.91 35.63
C PRO A 196 17.32 -5.86 36.82
N THR A 197 16.23 -6.63 36.97
CA THR A 197 16.00 -7.52 38.11
C THR A 197 16.55 -8.91 37.87
N ASP A 198 16.22 -9.51 36.73
CA ASP A 198 16.54 -10.91 36.42
C ASP A 198 17.41 -11.10 35.17
N GLY A 199 17.73 -10.02 34.45
CA GLY A 199 18.53 -10.04 33.23
C GLY A 199 17.82 -10.65 32.02
N SER A 200 16.51 -10.89 32.08
CA SER A 200 15.74 -11.37 30.94
C SER A 200 15.73 -10.34 29.82
N LEU A 201 15.78 -10.80 28.57
CA LEU A 201 15.72 -9.93 27.40
C LEU A 201 14.26 -9.53 27.15
N ILE A 202 13.99 -8.24 27.20
CA ILE A 202 12.70 -7.67 26.84
C ILE A 202 12.77 -7.13 25.41
N ILE A 203 11.71 -7.38 24.64
CA ILE A 203 11.56 -6.93 23.25
C ILE A 203 10.26 -6.16 23.12
N SER A 204 10.30 -4.97 22.55
CA SER A 204 9.12 -4.13 22.25
C SER A 204 9.21 -3.53 20.86
N GLY A 205 8.08 -3.07 20.34
CA GLY A 205 7.99 -2.47 19.00
C GLY A 205 6.76 -2.93 18.21
N SER A 206 6.83 -2.75 16.90
CA SER A 206 5.72 -3.00 15.97
C SER A 206 5.65 -4.48 15.55
N ILE A 207 5.26 -5.36 16.46
CA ILE A 207 5.39 -6.83 16.31
C ILE A 207 4.03 -7.50 16.10
N GLN A 208 3.83 -8.17 14.95
CA GLN A 208 2.58 -8.87 14.64
C GLN A 208 2.46 -10.23 15.34
N ASN A 209 3.53 -11.03 15.35
CA ASN A 209 3.56 -12.35 15.98
C ASN A 209 4.62 -12.40 17.09
N PRO A 210 4.25 -12.07 18.33
CA PRO A 210 5.22 -11.93 19.42
C PRO A 210 5.83 -13.28 19.84
N HIS A 211 5.10 -14.39 19.72
CA HIS A 211 5.62 -15.72 20.09
C HIS A 211 6.63 -16.26 19.07
N ARG A 212 6.42 -16.00 17.76
CA ARG A 212 7.42 -16.34 16.74
C ARG A 212 8.70 -15.53 16.91
N VAL A 213 8.60 -14.21 17.14
CA VAL A 213 9.77 -13.37 17.50
C VAL A 213 10.52 -13.96 18.69
N ARG A 214 9.82 -14.30 19.79
CA ARG A 214 10.45 -14.92 20.97
C ARG A 214 11.22 -16.19 20.61
N GLY A 215 10.61 -17.07 19.81
CA GLY A 215 11.22 -18.31 19.37
C GLY A 215 12.44 -18.12 18.47
N PHE A 216 12.42 -17.13 17.59
CA PHE A 216 13.51 -16.81 16.67
C PHE A 216 14.70 -16.23 17.44
N VAL A 217 14.45 -15.23 18.27
CA VAL A 217 15.49 -14.60 19.08
C VAL A 217 16.10 -15.61 20.05
N ALA A 218 15.30 -16.49 20.67
CA ALA A 218 15.82 -17.56 21.53
C ALA A 218 16.85 -18.45 20.82
N LYS A 219 16.54 -18.91 19.60
CA LYS A 219 17.44 -19.73 18.79
C LYS A 219 18.68 -18.95 18.35
N PHE A 220 18.50 -17.72 17.88
CA PHE A 220 19.58 -16.84 17.44
C PHE A 220 20.55 -16.50 18.57
N MET A 221 20.02 -16.30 19.78
CA MET A 221 20.79 -16.00 20.99
C MET A 221 21.31 -17.25 21.73
N GLY A 222 20.92 -18.45 21.29
CA GLY A 222 21.32 -19.70 21.94
C GLY A 222 20.79 -19.85 23.38
N CYS A 223 19.61 -19.30 23.68
CA CYS A 223 19.05 -19.28 25.03
C CYS A 223 17.61 -19.85 25.09
N PRO A 224 17.12 -20.25 26.28
CA PRO A 224 15.73 -20.67 26.45
C PRO A 224 14.75 -19.53 26.24
N GLN A 225 13.58 -19.82 25.66
CA GLN A 225 12.49 -18.83 25.50
C GLN A 225 12.03 -18.20 26.83
N SER A 226 12.22 -18.88 27.96
CA SER A 226 11.87 -18.35 29.29
C SER A 226 12.72 -17.15 29.71
N GLN A 227 13.84 -16.88 29.04
CA GLN A 227 14.69 -15.71 29.28
C GLN A 227 14.31 -14.53 28.38
N ILE A 228 13.28 -14.65 27.55
CA ILE A 228 12.86 -13.63 26.60
C ILE A 228 11.39 -13.30 26.78
N ASN A 229 11.07 -12.01 26.86
CA ASN A 229 9.69 -11.54 26.95
C ASN A 229 9.39 -10.45 25.92
N VAL A 230 8.40 -10.69 25.07
CA VAL A 230 7.95 -9.72 24.08
C VAL A 230 6.74 -8.93 24.61
N LYS A 231 6.89 -7.61 24.69
CA LYS A 231 5.90 -6.62 25.14
C LYS A 231 5.58 -5.68 23.96
N ARG A 232 4.49 -5.94 23.23
CA ARG A 232 4.14 -5.19 22.01
C ARG A 232 3.81 -3.72 22.30
N ALA A 233 4.16 -2.85 21.36
CA ALA A 233 3.67 -1.47 21.31
C ALA A 233 2.43 -1.38 20.41
N VAL A 234 1.81 -0.19 20.32
CA VAL A 234 0.78 0.06 19.29
C VAL A 234 1.44 -0.06 17.91
N MET A 235 0.70 -0.58 16.92
CA MET A 235 1.22 -0.81 15.57
C MET A 235 0.50 0.06 14.54
N GLY A 236 1.28 0.72 13.67
CA GLY A 236 0.81 1.58 12.58
C GLY A 236 0.60 0.83 11.24
N GLY A 237 0.00 -0.35 11.30
CA GLY A 237 -0.21 -1.24 10.15
C GLY A 237 0.86 -2.32 9.99
N SER A 238 0.48 -3.40 9.29
CA SER A 238 1.38 -4.51 8.93
C SER A 238 1.00 -5.12 7.59
N PHE A 239 -0.30 -5.44 7.41
CA PHE A 239 -0.83 -6.07 6.20
C PHE A 239 -0.12 -7.38 5.79
N GLY A 240 0.55 -8.04 6.74
CA GLY A 240 1.33 -9.26 6.55
C GLY A 240 2.85 -9.03 6.62
N GLY A 241 3.35 -7.83 6.33
CA GLY A 241 4.79 -7.58 6.23
C GLY A 241 5.51 -7.67 7.57
N LYS A 242 4.90 -7.19 8.66
CA LYS A 242 5.46 -7.30 10.03
C LYS A 242 5.24 -8.69 10.66
N ASP A 243 4.76 -9.66 9.87
CA ASP A 243 4.78 -11.08 10.21
C ASP A 243 6.07 -11.78 9.79
N ASP A 244 7.06 -11.04 9.29
CA ASP A 244 8.27 -11.65 8.72
C ASP A 244 9.51 -10.83 9.11
N VAL A 245 9.71 -9.67 8.48
CA VAL A 245 10.92 -8.83 8.62
C VAL A 245 11.26 -8.46 10.08
N ILE A 246 10.24 -8.30 10.93
CA ILE A 246 10.41 -7.96 12.36
C ILE A 246 11.11 -9.08 13.14
N ASP A 247 10.96 -10.35 12.71
CA ASP A 247 11.62 -11.48 13.35
C ASP A 247 13.16 -11.34 13.21
N HIS A 248 13.64 -10.92 12.03
CA HIS A 248 15.06 -10.73 11.74
C HIS A 248 15.62 -9.47 12.42
N LEU A 249 14.85 -8.38 12.40
CA LEU A 249 15.24 -7.14 13.08
C LEU A 249 15.35 -7.32 14.60
N ALA A 250 14.47 -8.12 15.19
CA ALA A 250 14.53 -8.45 16.61
C ALA A 250 15.76 -9.27 16.98
N CYS A 251 16.19 -10.19 16.11
CA CYS A 251 17.44 -10.94 16.30
C CYS A 251 18.67 -10.00 16.36
N ARG A 252 18.75 -9.03 15.45
CA ARG A 252 19.83 -8.04 15.40
C ARG A 252 19.84 -7.11 16.61
N SER A 253 18.67 -6.59 17.00
CA SER A 253 18.51 -5.74 18.18
C SER A 253 18.91 -6.49 19.47
N ALA A 254 18.43 -7.73 19.63
CA ALA A 254 18.76 -8.58 20.76
C ALA A 254 20.28 -8.86 20.87
N LEU A 255 20.95 -9.11 19.74
CA LEU A 255 22.39 -9.33 19.70
C LEU A 255 23.17 -8.11 20.20
N LEU A 256 22.85 -6.93 19.68
CA LEU A 256 23.51 -5.69 20.11
C LEU A 256 23.21 -5.37 21.59
N THR A 257 21.99 -5.62 22.07
CA THR A 257 21.64 -5.47 23.50
C THR A 257 22.49 -6.39 24.37
N ARG A 258 22.68 -7.64 23.95
CA ARG A 258 23.49 -8.61 24.68
C ARG A 258 24.97 -8.22 24.70
N LEU A 259 25.51 -7.75 23.58
CA LEU A 259 26.92 -7.37 23.43
C LEU A 259 27.27 -6.08 24.17
N THR A 260 26.32 -5.14 24.26
CA THR A 260 26.55 -3.82 24.89
C THR A 260 26.06 -3.72 26.32
N GLY A 261 25.10 -4.56 26.72
CA GLY A 261 24.39 -4.43 28.00
C GLY A 261 23.46 -3.21 28.07
N LYS A 262 23.21 -2.51 26.95
CA LYS A 262 22.40 -1.30 26.87
C LYS A 262 21.13 -1.53 26.05
N PRO A 263 20.06 -0.74 26.25
CA PRO A 263 18.90 -0.78 25.38
C PRO A 263 19.27 -0.41 23.93
N ILE A 264 18.74 -1.13 22.94
CA ILE A 264 19.00 -0.88 21.51
C ILE A 264 17.68 -0.66 20.77
N LYS A 265 17.55 0.49 20.10
CA LYS A 265 16.44 0.77 19.19
C LYS A 265 16.87 0.71 17.73
N PHE A 266 16.22 -0.12 16.93
CA PHE A 266 16.16 0.02 15.48
C PHE A 266 14.83 0.66 15.11
N ALA A 267 14.87 1.75 14.36
CA ALA A 267 13.70 2.38 13.75
C ALA A 267 14.02 2.64 12.27
N TYR A 268 13.37 1.88 11.38
CA TYR A 268 13.67 1.95 9.96
C TYR A 268 13.16 3.24 9.33
N THR A 269 13.95 3.81 8.42
CA THR A 269 13.43 4.78 7.46
C THR A 269 12.52 4.08 6.44
N ARG A 270 11.78 4.86 5.64
CA ARG A 270 10.94 4.28 4.57
C ARG A 270 11.79 3.52 3.55
N GLU A 271 12.96 4.05 3.22
CA GLU A 271 13.88 3.46 2.27
C GLU A 271 14.45 2.13 2.77
N GLN A 272 14.85 2.07 4.04
CA GLN A 272 15.31 0.83 4.68
C GLN A 272 14.18 -0.22 4.72
N SER A 273 12.98 0.21 5.13
CA SER A 273 11.77 -0.63 5.11
C SER A 273 11.55 -1.23 3.72
N ILE A 274 11.55 -0.41 2.66
CA ILE A 274 11.28 -0.90 1.31
C ILE A 274 12.40 -1.82 0.76
N ILE A 275 13.67 -1.51 1.04
CA ILE A 275 14.80 -2.31 0.55
C ILE A 275 14.78 -3.72 1.16
N GLU A 276 14.52 -3.81 2.46
CA GLU A 276 14.60 -5.06 3.19
C GLU A 276 13.29 -5.85 3.25
N SER A 277 12.15 -5.18 3.43
CA SER A 277 10.89 -5.87 3.71
C SER A 277 10.47 -6.80 2.57
N CYS A 278 9.73 -7.85 2.93
CA CYS A 278 9.11 -8.73 1.95
C CYS A 278 8.08 -7.99 1.09
N LYS A 279 7.76 -8.55 -0.08
CA LYS A 279 6.72 -8.05 -1.00
C LYS A 279 5.66 -9.11 -1.28
N ARG A 280 4.54 -8.73 -1.92
CA ARG A 280 3.64 -9.69 -2.59
C ARG A 280 4.35 -10.34 -3.76
N HIS A 281 4.12 -11.64 -3.93
CA HIS A 281 4.63 -12.46 -5.04
C HIS A 281 4.15 -12.01 -6.43
N PRO A 282 5.09 -11.74 -7.35
CA PRO A 282 4.82 -11.74 -8.79
C PRO A 282 4.51 -13.16 -9.28
N TYR A 283 3.45 -13.31 -10.07
CA TYR A 283 3.03 -14.60 -10.65
C TYR A 283 3.01 -14.52 -12.18
N LYS A 284 3.50 -15.57 -12.83
CA LYS A 284 3.17 -15.94 -14.23
C LYS A 284 2.19 -17.10 -14.17
N MET A 285 1.00 -16.95 -14.76
CA MET A 285 -0.09 -17.93 -14.64
C MET A 285 -0.60 -18.32 -16.01
N LYS A 286 -0.63 -19.63 -16.30
CA LYS A 286 -1.19 -20.18 -17.52
C LYS A 286 -2.46 -20.97 -17.22
N TYR A 287 -3.56 -20.56 -17.83
CA TYR A 287 -4.86 -21.20 -17.70
C TYR A 287 -5.24 -21.88 -19.00
N LYS A 288 -5.75 -23.11 -18.90
CA LYS A 288 -6.45 -23.82 -19.97
C LYS A 288 -7.82 -24.22 -19.44
N VAL A 289 -8.88 -23.75 -20.08
CA VAL A 289 -10.27 -23.98 -19.64
C VAL A 289 -11.09 -24.62 -20.75
N GLY A 290 -11.86 -25.64 -20.39
CA GLY A 290 -12.79 -26.33 -21.28
C GLY A 290 -14.23 -26.13 -20.82
N PHE A 291 -15.12 -25.76 -21.74
CA PHE A 291 -16.53 -25.46 -21.43
C PHE A 291 -17.49 -25.84 -22.56
N SER A 292 -18.77 -25.98 -22.21
CA SER A 292 -19.85 -26.34 -23.14
C SER A 292 -20.44 -25.12 -23.88
N ASP A 293 -21.31 -25.36 -24.87
CA ASP A 293 -22.06 -24.29 -25.55
C ASP A 293 -22.96 -23.47 -24.60
N ALA A 294 -23.36 -24.06 -23.47
CA ALA A 294 -24.14 -23.39 -22.42
C ALA A 294 -23.22 -22.69 -21.39
N GLY A 295 -21.92 -22.61 -21.62
CA GLY A 295 -20.96 -21.99 -20.71
C GLY A 295 -20.67 -22.76 -19.43
N ARG A 296 -21.03 -24.04 -19.33
CA ARG A 296 -20.64 -24.87 -18.18
C ARG A 296 -19.17 -25.25 -18.28
N ILE A 297 -18.38 -24.89 -17.28
CA ILE A 297 -16.97 -25.28 -17.20
C ILE A 297 -16.88 -26.77 -16.85
N GLN A 298 -16.16 -27.52 -17.67
CA GLN A 298 -15.98 -28.97 -17.56
C GLN A 298 -14.56 -29.34 -17.13
N ALA A 299 -13.57 -28.53 -17.49
CA ALA A 299 -12.17 -28.74 -17.12
C ALA A 299 -11.43 -27.43 -16.93
N MET A 300 -10.49 -27.39 -15.97
CA MET A 300 -9.54 -26.30 -15.84
C MET A 300 -8.16 -26.83 -15.45
N LYS A 301 -7.14 -26.50 -16.25
CA LYS A 301 -5.74 -26.70 -15.91
C LYS A 301 -5.09 -25.34 -15.64
N VAL A 302 -4.34 -25.23 -14.55
CA VAL A 302 -3.64 -23.99 -14.16
C VAL A 302 -2.19 -24.31 -13.80
N ASP A 303 -1.23 -23.68 -14.49
CA ASP A 303 0.19 -23.76 -14.18
C ASP A 303 0.66 -22.38 -13.69
N ILE A 304 1.28 -22.29 -12.50
CA ILE A 304 1.70 -21.03 -11.86
C ILE A 304 3.18 -21.08 -11.50
N LEU A 305 3.93 -20.07 -11.96
CA LEU A 305 5.27 -19.77 -11.47
C LEU A 305 5.23 -18.51 -10.60
N ALA A 306 5.56 -18.65 -9.34
CA ALA A 306 5.63 -17.58 -8.36
C ALA A 306 7.09 -17.23 -8.06
N ASP A 307 7.45 -15.95 -8.13
CA ASP A 307 8.77 -15.49 -7.71
C ASP A 307 8.84 -15.38 -6.18
N SER A 308 9.64 -16.23 -5.52
CA SER A 308 9.85 -16.18 -4.06
C SER A 308 10.93 -15.16 -3.65
N GLY A 309 11.73 -14.67 -4.60
CA GLY A 309 12.93 -13.87 -4.34
C GLY A 309 14.01 -14.64 -3.60
N GLY A 310 14.89 -13.93 -2.88
CA GLY A 310 16.12 -14.49 -2.31
C GLY A 310 15.94 -15.54 -1.21
N TYR A 311 14.80 -15.56 -0.52
CA TYR A 311 14.50 -16.49 0.59
C TYR A 311 13.04 -16.96 0.51
N ALA A 312 12.74 -18.15 1.06
CA ALA A 312 11.42 -18.76 0.94
C ALA A 312 10.38 -18.05 1.78
N ALA A 313 10.72 -17.63 3.00
CA ALA A 313 9.82 -16.91 3.89
C ALA A 313 8.44 -17.62 4.01
N SER A 314 7.33 -16.92 3.73
CA SER A 314 5.97 -17.52 3.70
C SER A 314 5.55 -18.04 2.33
N SER A 315 6.44 -18.05 1.33
CA SER A 315 6.14 -18.53 -0.04
C SER A 315 5.49 -19.91 -0.06
N PRO A 316 5.94 -20.92 0.71
CA PRO A 316 5.28 -22.22 0.72
C PRO A 316 3.78 -22.13 1.03
N PHE A 317 3.39 -21.35 2.03
CA PHE A 317 1.97 -21.23 2.42
C PHE A 317 1.19 -20.31 1.47
N VAL A 318 1.82 -19.26 0.94
CA VAL A 318 1.18 -18.37 -0.06
C VAL A 318 0.84 -19.16 -1.32
N THR A 319 1.77 -19.96 -1.85
CA THR A 319 1.55 -20.76 -3.04
C THR A 319 0.60 -21.94 -2.80
N TRP A 320 0.63 -22.53 -1.61
CA TRP A 320 -0.37 -23.54 -1.22
C TRP A 320 -1.78 -22.96 -1.24
N ARG A 321 -1.99 -21.74 -0.72
CA ARG A 321 -3.31 -21.10 -0.77
C ARG A 321 -3.78 -20.83 -2.20
N SER A 322 -2.85 -20.46 -3.09
CA SER A 322 -3.15 -20.33 -4.52
C SER A 322 -3.62 -21.65 -5.13
N SER A 323 -3.03 -22.80 -4.78
CA SER A 323 -3.46 -24.11 -5.32
C SER A 323 -4.89 -24.50 -4.91
N VAL A 324 -5.38 -23.97 -3.79
CA VAL A 324 -6.74 -24.22 -3.29
C VAL A 324 -7.80 -23.33 -3.95
N GLN A 325 -7.43 -22.18 -4.51
CA GLN A 325 -8.37 -21.15 -4.98
C GLN A 325 -8.22 -20.77 -6.47
N ALA A 326 -7.19 -21.26 -7.16
CA ALA A 326 -6.86 -20.76 -8.50
C ALA A 326 -7.97 -20.89 -9.53
N ALA A 327 -8.83 -21.91 -9.39
CA ALA A 327 -9.95 -22.14 -10.32
C ALA A 327 -11.26 -21.41 -9.93
N GLY A 328 -11.21 -20.53 -8.93
CA GLY A 328 -12.30 -19.63 -8.56
C GLY A 328 -13.45 -20.28 -7.78
N PRO A 329 -14.48 -19.51 -7.41
CA PRO A 329 -15.65 -19.99 -6.65
C PRO A 329 -16.65 -20.74 -7.56
N TYR A 330 -16.15 -21.61 -8.44
CA TYR A 330 -16.93 -22.25 -9.51
C TYR A 330 -16.99 -23.78 -9.35
N ALA A 331 -18.15 -24.34 -9.68
CA ALA A 331 -18.42 -25.77 -9.68
C ALA A 331 -17.79 -26.43 -10.91
N ILE A 332 -16.51 -26.83 -10.78
CA ILE A 332 -15.73 -27.45 -11.85
C ILE A 332 -15.49 -28.93 -11.52
N PRO A 333 -15.87 -29.88 -12.40
CA PRO A 333 -15.75 -31.30 -12.10
C PRO A 333 -14.31 -31.81 -12.23
N ASN A 334 -13.52 -31.28 -13.17
CA ASN A 334 -12.15 -31.73 -13.43
C ASN A 334 -11.15 -30.56 -13.32
N VAL A 335 -10.22 -30.64 -12.38
CA VAL A 335 -9.23 -29.58 -12.13
C VAL A 335 -7.84 -30.18 -11.93
N HIS A 336 -6.85 -29.55 -12.56
CA HIS A 336 -5.43 -29.79 -12.33
C HIS A 336 -4.73 -28.46 -12.13
N ILE A 337 -4.23 -28.19 -10.92
CA ILE A 337 -3.44 -26.99 -10.62
C ILE A 337 -2.02 -27.42 -10.25
N ASP A 338 -1.01 -26.73 -10.78
CA ASP A 338 0.41 -26.89 -10.45
C ASP A 338 0.98 -25.50 -10.11
N VAL A 339 1.60 -25.36 -8.94
CA VAL A 339 2.15 -24.08 -8.44
C VAL A 339 3.56 -24.29 -7.93
N LYS A 340 4.52 -23.51 -8.45
CA LYS A 340 5.91 -23.54 -8.01
C LYS A 340 6.37 -22.16 -7.54
N ALA A 341 6.90 -22.09 -6.31
CA ALA A 341 7.61 -20.93 -5.80
C ALA A 341 9.10 -21.07 -6.15
N ILE A 342 9.67 -20.09 -6.83
CA ILE A 342 11.01 -20.14 -7.43
C ILE A 342 11.91 -19.09 -6.80
N TYR A 343 13.07 -19.50 -6.29
CA TYR A 343 14.08 -18.57 -5.81
C TYR A 343 14.62 -17.71 -6.96
N THR A 344 14.75 -16.42 -6.71
CA THR A 344 15.41 -15.45 -7.60
C THR A 344 16.28 -14.50 -6.78
N ASN A 345 17.13 -13.69 -7.42
CA ASN A 345 17.88 -12.62 -6.76
C ASN A 345 17.10 -11.30 -6.67
N ASN A 346 15.76 -11.36 -6.79
CA ASN A 346 14.88 -10.23 -6.49
C ASN A 346 14.60 -10.13 -4.97
N SER A 347 13.92 -9.06 -4.55
CA SER A 347 13.40 -8.95 -3.18
C SER A 347 12.59 -10.18 -2.81
N TYR A 348 12.85 -10.75 -1.63
CA TYR A 348 12.09 -11.90 -1.15
C TYR A 348 10.62 -11.54 -0.92
N THR A 349 9.76 -12.56 -0.99
CA THR A 349 8.30 -12.38 -0.94
C THR A 349 7.69 -13.21 0.16
N SER A 350 6.61 -12.71 0.74
CA SER A 350 5.99 -13.32 1.91
C SER A 350 4.53 -12.89 2.05
N ALA A 351 3.99 -12.95 3.26
CA ALA A 351 2.61 -12.62 3.55
C ALA A 351 2.28 -11.17 3.16
N MET A 352 1.29 -10.98 2.28
CA MET A 352 0.62 -9.70 2.04
C MET A 352 -0.89 -9.93 1.98
N ARG A 353 -1.69 -9.01 2.54
CA ARG A 353 -3.16 -9.10 2.66
C ARG A 353 -3.82 -9.74 1.43
N GLY A 354 -4.43 -10.92 1.61
CA GLY A 354 -4.96 -11.74 0.51
C GLY A 354 -4.15 -13.02 0.27
N PHE A 355 -2.86 -13.04 0.58
CA PHE A 355 -2.03 -14.25 0.70
C PHE A 355 -2.11 -15.19 -0.51
N GLY A 356 -1.80 -14.66 -1.71
CA GLY A 356 -1.86 -15.41 -2.97
C GLY A 356 -3.21 -15.34 -3.71
N SER A 357 -4.30 -15.03 -3.00
CA SER A 357 -5.64 -14.95 -3.58
C SER A 357 -5.81 -13.80 -4.60
N PRO A 358 -5.34 -12.55 -4.37
CA PRO A 358 -5.51 -11.48 -5.34
C PRO A 358 -4.89 -11.79 -6.72
N GLN A 359 -3.78 -12.52 -6.75
CA GLN A 359 -3.13 -12.93 -8.00
C GLN A 359 -4.01 -13.87 -8.82
N VAL A 360 -4.52 -14.94 -8.20
CA VAL A 360 -5.33 -15.93 -8.92
C VAL A 360 -6.76 -15.46 -9.18
N VAL A 361 -7.33 -14.63 -8.31
CA VAL A 361 -8.64 -13.98 -8.53
C VAL A 361 -8.59 -13.04 -9.73
N TYR A 362 -7.49 -12.30 -9.92
CA TYR A 362 -7.29 -11.51 -11.14
C TYR A 362 -7.36 -12.38 -12.41
N ALA A 363 -6.62 -13.49 -12.43
CA ALA A 363 -6.55 -14.36 -13.60
C ALA A 363 -7.89 -15.06 -13.88
N ASN A 364 -8.47 -15.72 -12.88
CA ASN A 364 -9.70 -16.48 -13.07
C ASN A 364 -10.91 -15.59 -13.38
N GLU A 365 -11.04 -14.41 -12.77
CA GLU A 365 -12.16 -13.49 -13.04
C GLU A 365 -12.02 -12.74 -14.36
N SER A 366 -10.80 -12.53 -14.85
CA SER A 366 -10.57 -12.05 -16.21
C SER A 366 -10.97 -13.13 -17.22
N LEU A 367 -10.58 -14.39 -16.97
CA LEU A 367 -10.94 -15.53 -17.81
C LEU A 367 -12.45 -15.75 -17.90
N MET A 368 -13.19 -15.59 -16.80
CA MET A 368 -14.65 -15.70 -16.80
C MET A 368 -15.32 -14.68 -17.72
N ASP A 369 -14.81 -13.45 -17.72
CA ASP A 369 -15.29 -12.38 -18.60
C ASP A 369 -14.98 -12.67 -20.08
N GLU A 370 -13.83 -13.29 -20.37
CA GLU A 370 -13.47 -13.74 -21.73
C GLU A 370 -14.32 -14.92 -22.22
N ILE A 371 -14.69 -15.86 -21.34
CA ILE A 371 -15.63 -16.93 -21.67
C ILE A 371 -17.03 -16.34 -21.99
N ALA A 372 -17.47 -15.34 -21.22
CA ALA A 372 -18.74 -14.65 -21.48
C ALA A 372 -18.74 -13.98 -22.85
N GLU A 373 -17.64 -13.29 -23.21
CA GLU A 373 -17.48 -12.70 -24.54
C GLU A 373 -17.47 -13.74 -25.65
N TYR A 374 -16.75 -14.85 -25.46
CA TYR A 374 -16.67 -15.93 -26.43
C TYR A 374 -18.06 -16.51 -26.75
N LEU A 375 -18.92 -16.65 -25.74
CA LEU A 375 -20.29 -17.17 -25.87
C LEU A 375 -21.33 -16.07 -26.17
N ASN A 376 -20.91 -14.80 -26.20
CA ASN A 376 -21.80 -13.65 -26.33
C ASN A 376 -22.94 -13.63 -25.30
N ILE A 377 -22.61 -13.93 -24.04
CA ILE A 377 -23.53 -13.83 -22.88
C ILE A 377 -23.03 -12.79 -21.88
N SER A 378 -23.83 -12.45 -20.88
CA SER A 378 -23.42 -11.44 -19.90
C SER A 378 -22.37 -11.99 -18.91
N PRO A 379 -21.44 -11.15 -18.40
CA PRO A 379 -20.50 -11.54 -17.34
C PRO A 379 -21.17 -11.99 -16.03
N VAL A 380 -22.40 -11.54 -15.77
CA VAL A 380 -23.19 -12.01 -14.63
C VAL A 380 -23.67 -13.43 -14.89
N GLU A 381 -24.23 -13.68 -16.07
CA GLU A 381 -24.81 -14.96 -16.46
C GLU A 381 -23.78 -16.10 -16.44
N ILE A 382 -22.58 -15.91 -17.00
CA ILE A 382 -21.54 -16.97 -16.96
C ILE A 382 -21.17 -17.37 -15.51
N ARG A 383 -21.20 -16.41 -14.57
CA ARG A 383 -20.95 -16.66 -13.16
C ARG A 383 -22.16 -17.32 -12.50
N GLU A 384 -23.38 -16.93 -12.83
CA GLU A 384 -24.59 -17.61 -12.33
C GLU A 384 -24.64 -19.08 -12.77
N ILE A 385 -24.20 -19.36 -14.00
CA ILE A 385 -24.12 -20.70 -14.56
C ILE A 385 -23.15 -21.57 -13.75
N ASN A 386 -21.99 -21.04 -13.36
CA ASN A 386 -20.89 -21.83 -12.79
C ASN A 386 -20.68 -21.68 -11.28
N ALA A 387 -21.21 -20.66 -10.61
CA ALA A 387 -20.93 -20.41 -9.19
C ALA A 387 -21.35 -21.58 -8.30
N LEU A 388 -20.54 -21.82 -7.26
CA LEU A 388 -20.81 -22.85 -6.24
C LEU A 388 -22.14 -22.61 -5.54
N ARG A 389 -22.86 -23.71 -5.29
CA ARG A 389 -24.12 -23.79 -4.54
C ARG A 389 -23.95 -24.67 -3.31
N GLN A 390 -24.95 -24.62 -2.43
CA GLN A 390 -24.99 -25.50 -1.27
C GLN A 390 -24.89 -26.97 -1.69
N GLY A 391 -23.97 -27.72 -1.08
CA GLY A 391 -23.73 -29.13 -1.39
C GLY A 391 -22.80 -29.40 -2.58
N ASP A 392 -22.39 -28.36 -3.33
CA ASP A 392 -21.36 -28.52 -4.37
C ASP A 392 -19.99 -28.85 -3.77
N THR A 393 -19.07 -29.30 -4.64
CA THR A 393 -17.68 -29.57 -4.27
C THR A 393 -16.75 -28.45 -4.74
N SER A 394 -15.87 -27.98 -3.86
CA SER A 394 -14.82 -27.00 -4.16
C SER A 394 -13.80 -27.54 -5.18
N VAL A 395 -12.85 -26.67 -5.57
CA VAL A 395 -11.67 -27.02 -6.38
C VAL A 395 -10.86 -28.17 -5.81
N THR A 396 -10.80 -28.30 -4.48
CA THR A 396 -10.07 -29.36 -3.77
C THR A 396 -10.96 -30.56 -3.43
N GLY A 397 -12.22 -30.59 -3.87
CA GLY A 397 -13.16 -31.67 -3.58
C GLY A 397 -13.88 -31.56 -2.23
N GLN A 398 -13.75 -30.45 -1.49
CA GLN A 398 -14.50 -30.22 -0.25
C GLN A 398 -15.99 -30.08 -0.55
N VAL A 399 -16.85 -30.85 0.10
CA VAL A 399 -18.30 -30.66 0.06
C VAL A 399 -18.69 -29.46 0.92
N PHE A 400 -19.45 -28.52 0.36
CA PHE A 400 -19.90 -27.34 1.09
C PHE A 400 -21.28 -27.56 1.71
N ASP A 401 -21.31 -28.23 2.86
CA ASP A 401 -22.51 -28.55 3.65
C ASP A 401 -22.44 -28.05 5.11
N GLN A 402 -21.29 -27.51 5.54
CA GLN A 402 -21.08 -27.05 6.92
C GLN A 402 -21.32 -25.56 7.15
N HIS A 403 -21.46 -24.76 6.09
CA HIS A 403 -21.73 -23.33 6.12
C HIS A 403 -22.69 -22.93 4.98
N THR A 404 -23.26 -21.74 5.05
CA THR A 404 -24.09 -21.19 3.96
C THR A 404 -23.23 -20.79 2.78
N VAL A 405 -23.48 -21.37 1.60
CA VAL A 405 -22.83 -20.99 0.34
C VAL A 405 -23.56 -19.81 -0.29
N SER A 406 -22.94 -18.63 -0.30
CA SER A 406 -23.59 -17.37 -0.67
C SER A 406 -23.00 -16.69 -1.92
N ALA A 407 -22.22 -17.41 -2.73
CA ALA A 407 -21.59 -16.88 -3.97
C ALA A 407 -22.60 -16.21 -4.91
N LEU A 408 -23.75 -16.85 -5.16
CA LEU A 408 -24.83 -16.27 -5.98
C LEU A 408 -25.52 -15.09 -5.30
N GLU A 409 -25.62 -15.10 -3.96
CA GLU A 409 -26.27 -14.03 -3.21
C GLU A 409 -25.46 -12.74 -3.25
N VAL A 410 -24.15 -12.82 -2.98
CA VAL A 410 -23.25 -11.66 -3.06
C VAL A 410 -23.16 -11.14 -4.49
N LEU A 411 -23.13 -12.03 -5.50
CA LEU A 411 -23.16 -11.64 -6.92
C LEU A 411 -24.42 -10.83 -7.25
N LYS A 412 -25.60 -11.36 -6.92
CA LYS A 412 -26.88 -10.73 -7.22
C LYS A 412 -27.05 -9.41 -6.48
N LYS A 413 -26.68 -9.34 -5.20
CA LYS A 413 -26.76 -8.10 -4.41
C LYS A 413 -25.85 -7.01 -4.96
N ALA A 414 -24.59 -7.34 -5.28
CA ALA A 414 -23.66 -6.38 -5.86
C ALA A 414 -24.12 -5.92 -7.26
N ALA A 415 -24.49 -6.85 -8.14
CA ALA A 415 -24.92 -6.53 -9.50
C ALA A 415 -26.22 -5.70 -9.53
N ALA A 416 -27.19 -6.03 -8.68
CA ALA A 416 -28.44 -5.27 -8.57
C ALA A 416 -28.19 -3.87 -7.99
N SER A 417 -27.42 -3.76 -6.90
CA SER A 417 -27.12 -2.48 -6.26
C SER A 417 -26.28 -1.56 -7.16
N ALA A 418 -25.44 -2.11 -8.03
CA ALA A 418 -24.67 -1.35 -9.01
C ALA A 418 -25.45 -1.06 -10.32
N GLU A 419 -26.67 -1.58 -10.46
CA GLU A 419 -27.45 -1.53 -11.69
C GLU A 419 -26.66 -2.06 -12.92
N PHE A 420 -25.89 -3.13 -12.70
CA PHE A 420 -24.79 -3.54 -13.58
C PHE A 420 -25.18 -3.63 -15.06
N MET A 421 -26.27 -4.34 -15.37
CA MET A 421 -26.71 -4.53 -16.76
C MET A 421 -27.23 -3.24 -17.40
N ALA A 422 -27.91 -2.39 -16.63
CA ALA A 422 -28.41 -1.11 -17.12
C ALA A 422 -27.24 -0.15 -17.43
N LYS A 423 -26.27 -0.06 -16.52
CA LYS A 423 -25.06 0.76 -16.72
C LYS A 423 -24.17 0.22 -17.83
N ARG A 424 -24.00 -1.10 -17.96
CA ARG A 424 -23.25 -1.72 -19.06
C ARG A 424 -23.84 -1.33 -20.42
N LYS A 425 -25.17 -1.40 -20.57
CA LYS A 425 -25.87 -0.95 -21.78
C LYS A 425 -25.69 0.56 -22.00
N HIS A 426 -25.82 1.37 -20.95
CA HIS A 426 -25.65 2.82 -21.04
C HIS A 426 -24.23 3.21 -21.49
N TYR A 427 -23.20 2.61 -20.89
CA TYR A 427 -21.81 2.87 -21.24
C TYR A 427 -21.45 2.39 -22.66
N HIS A 428 -22.05 1.31 -23.14
CA HIS A 428 -21.91 0.94 -24.56
C HIS A 428 -22.40 2.06 -25.49
N VAL A 429 -23.63 2.55 -25.27
CA VAL A 429 -24.21 3.66 -26.05
C VAL A 429 -23.35 4.93 -25.94
N LEU A 430 -22.85 5.24 -24.74
CA LEU A 430 -22.00 6.40 -24.51
C LEU A 430 -20.65 6.27 -25.23
N ASN A 431 -20.05 5.08 -25.25
CA ASN A 431 -18.79 4.82 -25.93
C ASN A 431 -18.94 4.86 -27.46
N GLU A 432 -20.09 4.45 -28.00
CA GLU A 432 -20.42 4.55 -29.44
C GLU A 432 -20.57 6.00 -29.92
N GLN A 433 -20.92 6.94 -29.03
CA GLN A 433 -20.97 8.37 -29.33
C GLN A 433 -19.57 8.99 -29.55
N GLY A 434 -18.50 8.28 -29.17
CA GLY A 434 -17.12 8.74 -29.32
C GLY A 434 -16.65 9.65 -28.19
N GLY A 435 -15.67 10.52 -28.49
CA GLY A 435 -15.00 11.38 -27.52
C GLY A 435 -13.73 10.77 -26.91
N VAL A 436 -13.07 11.53 -26.04
CA VAL A 436 -11.75 11.19 -25.46
C VAL A 436 -11.87 10.19 -24.29
N TYR A 437 -13.04 10.12 -23.66
CA TYR A 437 -13.29 9.19 -22.56
C TYR A 437 -14.04 7.96 -23.04
N ARG A 438 -13.69 6.82 -22.48
CA ARG A 438 -14.48 5.58 -22.53
C ARG A 438 -14.89 5.19 -21.13
N TYR A 439 -16.11 4.72 -20.98
CA TYR A 439 -16.70 4.35 -19.69
C TYR A 439 -16.80 2.83 -19.61
N GLY A 440 -16.56 2.28 -18.42
CA GLY A 440 -16.71 0.85 -18.23
C GLY A 440 -17.16 0.43 -16.85
N ILE A 441 -17.73 -0.78 -16.84
CA ILE A 441 -18.22 -1.44 -15.64
C ILE A 441 -17.82 -2.91 -15.69
N GLY A 442 -17.21 -3.39 -14.62
CA GLY A 442 -16.67 -4.74 -14.48
C GLY A 442 -16.93 -5.27 -13.09
N LEU A 443 -16.93 -6.59 -12.95
CA LEU A 443 -17.15 -7.26 -11.67
C LEU A 443 -16.19 -8.41 -11.46
N ALA A 444 -16.06 -8.83 -10.21
CA ALA A 444 -15.30 -10.00 -9.79
C ALA A 444 -16.02 -10.70 -8.63
N LEU A 445 -15.95 -12.03 -8.60
CA LEU A 445 -16.50 -12.92 -7.58
C LEU A 445 -15.40 -13.76 -6.93
N SER A 446 -15.42 -13.90 -5.61
CA SER A 446 -14.42 -14.66 -4.84
C SER A 446 -15.09 -15.45 -3.71
N TYR A 447 -14.38 -16.48 -3.27
CA TYR A 447 -14.56 -17.18 -2.02
C TYR A 447 -13.22 -17.34 -1.31
N ARG A 448 -13.19 -17.22 0.02
CA ARG A 448 -11.97 -17.33 0.82
C ARG A 448 -12.20 -18.19 2.05
N GLY A 449 -11.34 -19.20 2.26
CA GLY A 449 -11.31 -19.97 3.50
C GLY A 449 -10.85 -19.12 4.68
N CYS A 450 -11.54 -19.22 5.82
CA CYS A 450 -11.22 -18.47 7.04
C CYS A 450 -10.54 -19.36 8.08
N SER A 451 -9.21 -19.28 8.16
CA SER A 451 -8.30 -19.90 9.14
C SER A 451 -6.92 -20.04 8.49
N ILE A 452 -5.92 -20.43 9.28
CA ILE A 452 -4.68 -20.97 8.70
C ILE A 452 -5.05 -22.10 7.72
N GLY A 453 -5.92 -23.03 8.12
CA GLY A 453 -6.37 -24.12 7.25
C GLY A 453 -5.36 -25.27 7.23
N ALA A 454 -5.44 -26.15 6.22
CA ALA A 454 -4.63 -27.38 6.19
C ALA A 454 -3.13 -27.15 5.98
N GLU A 455 -2.72 -25.93 5.63
CA GLU A 455 -1.31 -25.53 5.56
C GLU A 455 -0.62 -25.48 6.93
N GLY A 456 -1.35 -25.42 8.07
CA GLY A 456 -0.70 -25.30 9.39
C GLY A 456 -1.61 -25.51 10.60
N VAL A 457 -1.05 -25.24 11.79
CA VAL A 457 -1.76 -25.38 13.07
C VAL A 457 -2.51 -24.09 13.40
N ASP A 458 -3.76 -24.22 13.83
CA ASP A 458 -4.63 -23.09 14.16
C ASP A 458 -5.20 -23.22 15.59
N THR A 459 -4.83 -22.31 16.48
CA THR A 459 -5.33 -22.24 17.88
C THR A 459 -5.29 -20.82 18.40
N SER A 460 -6.11 -20.45 19.38
CA SER A 460 -6.01 -19.13 20.03
C SER A 460 -6.30 -19.20 21.51
N THR A 461 -5.75 -18.24 22.25
CA THR A 461 -5.92 -18.11 23.70
C THR A 461 -6.52 -16.76 24.07
N ALA A 462 -7.31 -16.74 25.13
CA ALA A 462 -7.76 -15.54 25.81
C ALA A 462 -7.51 -15.65 27.31
N LEU A 463 -7.29 -14.52 27.99
CA LEU A 463 -7.23 -14.43 29.44
C LEU A 463 -8.30 -13.44 29.89
N ILE A 464 -9.23 -13.89 30.73
CA ILE A 464 -10.29 -13.06 31.29
C ILE A 464 -10.17 -13.04 32.81
N GLN A 465 -10.25 -11.85 33.40
CA GLN A 465 -10.36 -11.64 34.84
C GLN A 465 -11.55 -10.74 35.11
N VAL A 466 -12.53 -11.22 35.88
CA VAL A 466 -13.64 -10.41 36.38
C VAL A 466 -13.29 -9.90 37.78
N ASN A 467 -13.26 -8.58 37.94
CA ASN A 467 -12.95 -7.89 39.19
C ASN A 467 -14.18 -7.82 40.11
N GLU A 468 -13.98 -7.55 41.39
CA GLU A 468 -15.06 -7.51 42.40
C GLU A 468 -16.16 -6.48 42.06
N ASP A 469 -15.79 -5.37 41.43
CA ASP A 469 -16.70 -4.31 41.00
C ASP A 469 -17.50 -4.64 39.72
N GLY A 470 -17.26 -5.83 39.16
CA GLY A 470 -17.84 -6.33 37.92
C GLY A 470 -17.18 -5.82 36.64
N SER A 471 -16.08 -5.06 36.74
CA SER A 471 -15.26 -4.76 35.57
C SER A 471 -14.50 -6.00 35.09
N VAL A 472 -14.17 -6.08 33.80
CA VAL A 472 -13.54 -7.24 33.18
C VAL A 472 -12.26 -6.84 32.46
N ASN A 473 -11.13 -7.42 32.87
CA ASN A 473 -9.88 -7.35 32.13
C ASN A 473 -9.84 -8.47 31.08
N LEU A 474 -9.45 -8.13 29.85
CA LEU A 474 -9.39 -9.02 28.70
C LEU A 474 -8.04 -8.91 27.99
N SER A 475 -7.48 -10.05 27.64
CA SER A 475 -6.32 -10.18 26.75
C SER A 475 -6.52 -11.35 25.79
N THR A 476 -5.95 -11.27 24.59
CA THR A 476 -5.97 -12.34 23.59
C THR A 476 -4.59 -12.55 22.97
N SER A 477 -4.31 -13.75 22.47
CA SER A 477 -3.04 -14.08 21.80
C SER A 477 -2.95 -13.48 20.38
N VAL A 478 -4.08 -13.06 19.81
CA VAL A 478 -4.16 -12.34 18.53
C VAL A 478 -3.92 -10.84 18.74
N SER A 479 -3.34 -10.18 17.73
CA SER A 479 -2.74 -8.84 17.78
C SER A 479 -3.58 -7.76 17.10
N GLU A 480 -3.62 -6.56 17.69
CA GLU A 480 -4.11 -5.35 17.03
C GLU A 480 -3.06 -4.79 16.07
N ASN A 481 -3.38 -4.79 14.79
CA ASN A 481 -2.56 -4.28 13.68
C ASN A 481 -3.20 -3.05 13.02
N GLY A 482 -4.30 -2.52 13.57
CA GLY A 482 -5.12 -1.47 12.97
C GLY A 482 -6.48 -1.96 12.44
N GLN A 483 -6.78 -3.25 12.49
CA GLN A 483 -8.05 -3.84 12.04
C GLN A 483 -9.24 -3.64 12.99
N GLY A 484 -9.00 -3.14 14.22
CA GLY A 484 -10.06 -2.96 15.23
C GLY A 484 -10.34 -4.22 16.06
N LEU A 485 -9.33 -5.09 16.20
CA LEU A 485 -9.38 -6.30 16.99
C LEU A 485 -9.74 -6.03 18.45
N GLN A 486 -9.13 -5.05 19.10
CA GLN A 486 -9.42 -4.77 20.52
C GLN A 486 -10.90 -4.44 20.72
N THR A 487 -11.48 -3.69 19.78
CA THR A 487 -12.90 -3.32 19.84
C THR A 487 -13.79 -4.56 19.62
N THR A 488 -13.51 -5.36 18.60
CA THR A 488 -14.30 -6.57 18.32
C THR A 488 -14.21 -7.59 19.45
N MET A 489 -13.01 -7.81 20.01
CA MET A 489 -12.81 -8.74 21.13
C MET A 489 -13.55 -8.28 22.39
N SER A 490 -13.47 -6.99 22.71
CA SER A 490 -14.22 -6.43 23.84
C SER A 490 -15.73 -6.46 23.63
N LEU A 491 -16.23 -6.28 22.38
CA LEU A 491 -17.66 -6.45 22.07
C LEU A 491 -18.12 -7.89 22.31
N ILE A 492 -17.33 -8.88 21.90
CA ILE A 492 -17.62 -10.30 22.13
C ILE A 492 -17.65 -10.60 23.63
N ALA A 493 -16.69 -10.09 24.41
CA ALA A 493 -16.67 -10.28 25.86
C ALA A 493 -17.84 -9.58 26.58
N ALA A 494 -18.16 -8.34 26.18
CA ALA A 494 -19.30 -7.59 26.72
C ALA A 494 -20.61 -8.31 26.46
N GLU A 495 -20.83 -8.79 25.22
CA GLU A 495 -22.01 -9.57 24.86
C GLU A 495 -22.03 -10.92 25.59
N ALA A 496 -20.87 -11.57 25.76
CA ALA A 496 -20.78 -12.80 26.53
C ALA A 496 -21.28 -12.55 27.96
N PHE A 497 -20.80 -11.56 28.69
CA PHE A 497 -21.24 -11.30 30.06
C PHE A 497 -22.55 -10.51 30.19
N GLY A 498 -23.09 -10.00 29.08
CA GLY A 498 -24.30 -9.17 29.08
C GLY A 498 -24.11 -7.82 29.77
N ILE A 499 -22.90 -7.26 29.73
CA ILE A 499 -22.52 -6.00 30.39
C ILE A 499 -22.18 -4.91 29.37
N ALA A 500 -21.96 -3.68 29.84
CA ALA A 500 -21.62 -2.58 28.96
C ALA A 500 -20.18 -2.69 28.47
N MET A 501 -19.92 -2.21 27.25
CA MET A 501 -18.57 -2.13 26.68
C MET A 501 -17.59 -1.34 27.58
N ALA A 502 -18.09 -0.34 28.30
CA ALA A 502 -17.31 0.47 29.23
C ALA A 502 -16.81 -0.30 30.46
N ASP A 503 -17.41 -1.46 30.78
CA ASP A 503 -16.96 -2.34 31.85
C ASP A 503 -15.87 -3.31 31.38
N ILE A 504 -15.48 -3.30 30.09
CA ILE A 504 -14.40 -4.12 29.54
C ILE A 504 -13.13 -3.28 29.36
N HIS A 505 -12.01 -3.78 29.88
CA HIS A 505 -10.69 -3.24 29.63
C HIS A 505 -9.84 -4.25 28.85
N PHE A 506 -9.50 -3.92 27.61
CA PHE A 506 -8.56 -4.72 26.81
C PHE A 506 -7.12 -4.30 27.10
N SER A 507 -6.25 -5.28 27.32
CA SER A 507 -4.81 -5.07 27.47
C SER A 507 -4.02 -6.05 26.61
N GLU A 508 -2.96 -5.56 25.96
CA GLU A 508 -2.07 -6.40 25.16
C GLU A 508 -1.16 -7.20 26.10
N PRO A 509 -1.23 -8.54 26.09
CA PRO A 509 -0.46 -9.35 27.03
C PRO A 509 1.00 -9.50 26.57
N PRO A 510 1.95 -9.56 27.52
CA PRO A 510 3.29 -10.04 27.24
C PRO A 510 3.28 -11.56 26.99
N THR A 511 4.26 -12.05 26.21
CA THR A 511 4.38 -13.48 25.90
C THR A 511 4.61 -14.39 27.11
N SER A 512 5.02 -13.81 28.25
CA SER A 512 5.16 -14.52 29.53
C SER A 512 3.84 -14.79 30.25
N VAL A 513 2.75 -14.13 29.84
CA VAL A 513 1.43 -14.21 30.49
C VAL A 513 0.42 -14.99 29.65
N ILE A 514 0.46 -14.87 28.32
CA ILE A 514 -0.50 -15.55 27.46
C ILE A 514 0.09 -16.73 26.68
N GLY A 515 -0.75 -17.71 26.37
CA GLY A 515 -0.41 -18.85 25.51
C GLY A 515 -0.21 -18.43 24.06
N ASP A 516 0.59 -19.21 23.33
CA ASP A 516 0.83 -19.03 21.90
C ASP A 516 -0.41 -19.43 21.09
N GLY A 517 -1.01 -18.43 20.45
CA GLY A 517 -2.13 -18.62 19.51
C GLY A 517 -1.75 -18.36 18.06
N GLY A 518 -0.46 -18.37 17.73
CA GLY A 518 0.05 -18.17 16.38
C GLY A 518 -0.18 -16.76 15.82
N SER A 519 0.03 -16.62 14.51
CA SER A 519 -0.02 -15.33 13.81
C SER A 519 -1.44 -14.77 13.70
N THR A 520 -1.55 -13.43 13.75
CA THR A 520 -2.78 -12.72 13.38
C THR A 520 -2.83 -12.48 11.87
N ALA A 521 -3.11 -13.57 11.14
CA ALA A 521 -3.15 -13.63 9.69
C ALA A 521 -4.38 -14.43 9.21
N ALA A 522 -4.47 -14.74 7.92
CA ALA A 522 -5.46 -15.67 7.33
C ALA A 522 -6.93 -15.36 7.66
N THR A 523 -7.24 -14.08 7.94
CA THR A 523 -8.60 -13.61 8.27
C THR A 523 -9.21 -14.32 9.50
N ARG A 524 -8.37 -14.95 10.33
CA ARG A 524 -8.80 -15.80 11.46
C ARG A 524 -9.08 -15.04 12.75
N GLY A 525 -8.50 -13.84 12.91
CA GLY A 525 -8.40 -13.14 14.20
C GLY A 525 -9.72 -13.08 14.98
N THR A 526 -10.81 -12.62 14.34
CA THR A 526 -12.16 -12.58 14.95
C THR A 526 -12.64 -13.97 15.35
N MET A 527 -12.49 -14.96 14.46
CA MET A 527 -12.99 -16.33 14.65
C MET A 527 -12.37 -16.98 15.88
N VAL A 528 -11.05 -17.06 15.88
CA VAL A 528 -10.31 -17.84 16.86
C VAL A 528 -10.14 -17.09 18.18
N GLY A 529 -9.91 -15.77 18.12
CA GLY A 529 -9.83 -14.92 19.31
C GLY A 529 -11.19 -14.84 20.01
N GLY A 530 -12.27 -14.64 19.24
CA GLY A 530 -13.63 -14.64 19.77
C GLY A 530 -14.02 -16.01 20.34
N GLY A 531 -13.68 -17.11 19.66
CA GLY A 531 -13.88 -18.46 20.18
C GLY A 531 -13.20 -18.68 21.53
N ALA A 532 -11.94 -18.22 21.69
CA ALA A 532 -11.22 -18.32 22.96
C ALA A 532 -11.86 -17.47 24.07
N ILE A 533 -12.38 -16.29 23.74
CA ILE A 533 -13.13 -15.44 24.69
C ILE A 533 -14.40 -16.15 25.16
N LEU A 534 -15.17 -16.74 24.24
CA LEU A 534 -16.41 -17.44 24.59
C LEU A 534 -16.14 -18.67 25.46
N ASP A 535 -15.07 -19.42 25.19
CA ASP A 535 -14.64 -20.54 26.03
C ASP A 535 -14.28 -20.09 27.47
N ALA A 536 -13.49 -19.03 27.63
CA ALA A 536 -13.18 -18.47 28.95
C ALA A 536 -14.44 -17.95 29.67
N ALA A 537 -15.29 -17.22 28.96
CA ALA A 537 -16.51 -16.65 29.51
C ALA A 537 -17.48 -17.73 29.97
N GLU A 538 -17.65 -18.82 29.22
CA GLU A 538 -18.52 -19.92 29.61
C GLU A 538 -18.07 -20.57 30.93
N LYS A 539 -16.77 -20.83 31.08
CA LYS A 539 -16.19 -21.38 32.32
C LYS A 539 -16.41 -20.46 33.52
N ILE A 540 -16.19 -19.15 33.35
CA ILE A 540 -16.44 -18.14 34.39
C ILE A 540 -17.93 -18.09 34.75
N LYS A 541 -18.82 -18.10 33.76
CA LYS A 541 -20.27 -18.11 33.98
C LYS A 541 -20.75 -19.32 34.75
N ARG A 542 -20.20 -20.51 34.46
CA ARG A 542 -20.51 -21.75 35.21
C ARG A 542 -20.12 -21.62 36.68
N ARG A 543 -18.97 -21.01 36.98
CA ARG A 543 -18.52 -20.72 38.36
C ARG A 543 -19.45 -19.74 39.06
N ILE A 544 -19.86 -18.65 38.41
CA ILE A 544 -20.84 -17.70 38.97
C ILE A 544 -22.16 -18.42 39.25
N LEU A 545 -22.66 -19.18 38.28
CA LEU A 545 -23.94 -19.90 38.40
C LEU A 545 -23.91 -20.95 39.50
N SER A 546 -22.75 -21.57 39.77
CA SER A 546 -22.60 -22.51 40.89
C SER A 546 -22.81 -21.88 42.27
N VAL A 547 -22.68 -20.54 42.37
CA VAL A 547 -22.86 -19.78 43.61
C VAL A 547 -24.25 -19.13 43.67
N VAL A 548 -24.73 -18.56 42.56
CA VAL A 548 -25.98 -17.77 42.55
C VAL A 548 -27.16 -18.47 41.91
N GLY A 549 -26.97 -19.65 41.32
CA GLY A 549 -28.00 -20.35 40.55
C GLY A 549 -29.27 -20.63 41.34
N GLU A 550 -29.15 -21.04 42.60
CA GLU A 550 -30.30 -21.22 43.49
C GLU A 550 -31.05 -19.91 43.76
N THR A 551 -30.33 -18.78 43.86
CA THR A 551 -30.94 -17.45 44.09
C THR A 551 -31.85 -17.02 42.95
N ILE A 552 -31.57 -17.47 41.71
CA ILE A 552 -32.34 -17.14 40.50
C ILE A 552 -33.09 -18.34 39.93
N GLY A 553 -33.14 -19.47 40.64
CA GLY A 553 -33.82 -20.69 40.19
C GLY A 553 -33.29 -21.30 38.88
N ALA A 554 -32.00 -21.14 38.57
CA ALA A 554 -31.39 -21.67 37.34
C ALA A 554 -30.06 -22.39 37.66
N THR A 555 -29.98 -23.68 37.33
CA THR A 555 -28.79 -24.52 37.60
C THR A 555 -27.95 -24.80 36.36
N ARG A 556 -28.50 -24.60 35.16
CA ARG A 556 -27.78 -24.80 33.89
C ARG A 556 -27.61 -23.48 33.18
N LEU A 557 -26.46 -23.30 32.54
CA LEU A 557 -26.14 -22.04 31.87
C LEU A 557 -27.13 -21.71 30.73
N GLU A 558 -27.58 -22.73 30.00
CA GLU A 558 -28.56 -22.60 28.92
C GLU A 558 -29.94 -22.11 29.40
N ASP A 559 -30.26 -22.25 30.69
CA ASP A 559 -31.49 -21.74 31.30
C ASP A 559 -31.36 -20.26 31.71
N THR A 560 -30.19 -19.65 31.52
CA THR A 560 -29.92 -18.25 31.87
C THR A 560 -29.75 -17.35 30.65
N ARG A 561 -30.16 -16.08 30.78
CA ARG A 561 -29.90 -14.98 29.85
C ARG A 561 -29.03 -13.95 30.56
N TRP A 562 -27.92 -13.58 29.94
CA TRP A 562 -26.97 -12.58 30.46
C TRP A 562 -27.13 -11.33 29.61
N GLN A 563 -27.72 -10.28 30.17
CA GLN A 563 -28.12 -9.11 29.40
C GLN A 563 -28.40 -7.91 30.31
N ASP A 564 -28.12 -6.70 29.81
CA ASP A 564 -28.43 -5.42 30.46
C ASP A 564 -27.86 -5.30 31.89
N GLY A 565 -26.72 -5.96 32.15
CA GLY A 565 -26.07 -6.02 33.46
C GLY A 565 -26.68 -7.03 34.44
N PHE A 566 -27.54 -7.94 33.97
CA PHE A 566 -28.21 -8.95 34.80
C PHE A 566 -27.97 -10.38 34.31
N ILE A 567 -28.02 -11.31 35.26
CA ILE A 567 -28.18 -12.75 35.02
C ILE A 567 -29.65 -13.07 35.32
N ILE A 568 -30.38 -13.51 34.29
CA ILE A 568 -31.83 -13.67 34.30
C ILE A 568 -32.18 -15.13 34.03
N ASN A 569 -33.12 -15.70 34.76
CA ASN A 569 -33.70 -17.00 34.43
C ASN A 569 -34.61 -16.87 33.19
N LYS A 570 -34.37 -17.69 32.15
CA LYS A 570 -35.18 -17.64 30.91
C LYS A 570 -36.64 -18.06 31.11
N GLN A 571 -36.95 -18.80 32.18
CA GLN A 571 -38.31 -19.27 32.48
C GLN A 571 -39.11 -18.25 33.29
N ASP A 572 -38.43 -17.36 34.03
CA ASP A 572 -39.05 -16.32 34.85
C ASP A 572 -38.12 -15.10 34.94
N ASP A 573 -38.42 -14.07 34.16
CA ASP A 573 -37.65 -12.82 34.10
C ASP A 573 -37.60 -12.07 35.44
N SER A 574 -38.50 -12.37 36.40
CA SER A 574 -38.45 -11.80 37.75
C SER A 574 -37.33 -12.39 38.60
N GLN A 575 -36.88 -13.61 38.27
CA GLN A 575 -35.74 -14.29 38.90
C GLN A 575 -34.45 -13.83 38.24
N ARG A 576 -33.88 -12.74 38.78
CA ARG A 576 -32.66 -12.13 38.25
C ARG A 576 -31.76 -11.58 39.35
N ILE A 577 -30.47 -11.50 39.05
CA ILE A 577 -29.47 -10.88 39.91
C ILE A 577 -28.59 -9.94 39.07
N ALA A 578 -28.20 -8.80 39.62
CA ALA A 578 -27.24 -7.93 38.94
C ALA A 578 -25.89 -8.65 38.81
N PHE A 579 -25.23 -8.49 37.67
CA PHE A 579 -23.94 -9.13 37.39
C PHE A 579 -22.91 -8.80 38.47
N LYS A 580 -22.85 -7.53 38.90
CA LYS A 580 -21.96 -7.05 39.96
C LYS A 580 -22.21 -7.76 41.30
N ASP A 581 -23.48 -7.93 41.68
CA ASP A 581 -23.85 -8.62 42.91
C ASP A 581 -23.49 -10.11 42.84
N ALA A 582 -23.69 -10.74 41.68
CA ALA A 582 -23.34 -12.14 41.47
C ALA A 582 -21.83 -12.38 41.53
N VAL A 583 -21.04 -11.49 40.93
CA VAL A 583 -19.58 -11.49 41.00
C VAL A 583 -19.10 -11.30 42.43
N ASN A 584 -19.67 -10.33 43.17
CA ASN A 584 -19.32 -10.10 44.56
C ASN A 584 -19.59 -11.34 45.43
N LYS A 585 -20.78 -11.94 45.31
CA LYS A 585 -21.12 -13.19 46.01
C LYS A 585 -20.15 -14.33 45.67
N THR A 586 -19.77 -14.46 44.40
CA THR A 586 -18.84 -15.50 43.94
C THR A 586 -17.44 -15.32 44.53
N LYS A 587 -16.97 -14.07 44.64
CA LYS A 587 -15.71 -13.75 45.32
C LYS A 587 -15.76 -14.15 46.80
N TRP A 588 -16.82 -13.80 47.52
CA TRP A 588 -16.98 -14.17 48.94
C TRP A 588 -17.16 -15.67 49.17
N ALA A 589 -17.56 -16.42 48.14
CA ALA A 589 -17.54 -17.88 48.13
C ALA A 589 -16.13 -18.47 47.84
N SER A 590 -15.08 -17.64 47.72
CA SER A 590 -13.71 -18.04 47.39
C SER A 590 -13.58 -18.77 46.04
N VAL A 591 -14.45 -18.43 45.08
CA VAL A 591 -14.40 -19.00 43.72
C VAL A 591 -13.70 -18.03 42.77
N SER A 592 -12.68 -18.51 42.07
CA SER A 592 -11.89 -17.68 41.15
C SER A 592 -12.68 -17.29 39.90
N LEU A 593 -12.62 -16.00 39.55
CA LEU A 593 -13.17 -15.44 38.31
C LEU A 593 -12.09 -15.03 37.31
N THR A 594 -10.92 -15.67 37.39
CA THR A 594 -9.87 -15.61 36.37
C THR A 594 -9.81 -16.93 35.61
N GLU A 595 -9.71 -16.88 34.28
CA GLU A 595 -9.70 -18.07 33.44
C GLU A 595 -8.95 -17.88 32.11
N TYR A 596 -8.31 -18.96 31.65
CA TYR A 596 -7.81 -19.07 30.29
C TYR A 596 -8.83 -19.73 29.37
N GLY A 597 -9.07 -19.08 28.24
CA GLY A 597 -9.81 -19.63 27.12
C GLY A 597 -8.86 -20.27 26.12
N TRP A 598 -9.19 -21.44 25.62
CA TRP A 598 -8.43 -22.15 24.59
C TRP A 598 -9.35 -22.63 23.49
N PHE A 599 -9.17 -22.09 22.28
CA PHE A 599 -9.98 -22.45 21.13
C PHE A 599 -9.16 -23.16 20.07
N VAL A 600 -9.66 -24.31 19.64
CA VAL A 600 -9.19 -25.06 18.47
C VAL A 600 -10.33 -25.06 17.46
N PRO A 601 -10.10 -24.61 16.21
CA PRO A 601 -11.12 -24.67 15.18
C PRO A 601 -11.57 -26.11 14.88
N PRO A 602 -12.75 -26.28 14.24
CA PRO A 602 -13.22 -27.59 13.81
C PRO A 602 -12.18 -28.33 12.95
N PRO A 603 -12.15 -29.67 13.01
CA PRO A 603 -11.17 -30.48 12.28
C PRO A 603 -11.32 -30.32 10.76
N ILE A 604 -10.18 -30.40 10.08
CA ILE A 604 -10.03 -30.32 8.63
C ILE A 604 -9.33 -31.59 8.10
N HIS A 605 -9.40 -31.83 6.80
CA HIS A 605 -8.79 -33.01 6.17
C HIS A 605 -8.07 -32.62 4.88
N TRP A 606 -6.88 -33.18 4.66
CA TRP A 606 -6.05 -32.89 3.50
C TRP A 606 -5.23 -34.11 3.09
N ASP A 607 -5.20 -34.38 1.78
CA ASP A 607 -4.40 -35.41 1.12
C ASP A 607 -3.31 -34.69 0.31
N GLU A 608 -2.07 -34.73 0.81
CA GLU A 608 -0.93 -34.05 0.18
C GLU A 608 -0.54 -34.68 -1.17
N GLU A 609 -0.79 -35.97 -1.38
CA GLU A 609 -0.45 -36.64 -2.64
C GLU A 609 -1.35 -36.16 -3.77
N LYS A 610 -2.60 -35.78 -3.47
CA LYS A 610 -3.54 -35.21 -4.46
C LYS A 610 -3.65 -33.70 -4.39
N GLY A 611 -3.25 -33.10 -3.27
CA GLY A 611 -3.58 -31.72 -2.92
C GLY A 611 -5.08 -31.46 -2.87
N CYS A 612 -5.82 -32.39 -2.26
CA CYS A 612 -7.27 -32.35 -2.19
C CYS A 612 -7.76 -32.61 -0.76
N GLY A 613 -9.00 -32.21 -0.47
CA GLY A 613 -9.62 -32.38 0.83
C GLY A 613 -10.53 -31.22 1.23
N SER A 614 -10.74 -31.10 2.53
CA SER A 614 -11.49 -30.04 3.21
C SER A 614 -10.51 -29.10 3.94
N PRO A 615 -9.87 -28.15 3.23
CA PRO A 615 -8.79 -27.33 3.78
C PRO A 615 -9.24 -26.31 4.83
N TYR A 616 -10.52 -25.95 4.86
CA TYR A 616 -11.06 -24.96 5.79
C TYR A 616 -12.43 -25.40 6.32
N PHE A 617 -12.77 -24.98 7.55
CA PHE A 617 -14.07 -25.30 8.16
C PHE A 617 -15.17 -24.28 7.80
N THR A 618 -14.83 -23.09 7.31
CA THR A 618 -15.79 -22.09 6.82
C THR A 618 -15.16 -21.17 5.76
N TRP A 619 -16.04 -20.52 5.00
CA TRP A 619 -15.71 -19.69 3.84
C TRP A 619 -16.49 -18.37 3.84
N VAL A 620 -15.84 -17.33 3.37
CA VAL A 620 -16.41 -16.00 3.08
C VAL A 620 -16.57 -15.86 1.57
N TYR A 621 -17.65 -15.23 1.13
CA TYR A 621 -17.92 -14.96 -0.28
C TYR A 621 -17.98 -13.45 -0.50
N GLY A 622 -17.50 -12.98 -1.65
CA GLY A 622 -17.54 -11.56 -1.97
C GLY A 622 -17.71 -11.31 -3.45
N CYS A 623 -18.42 -10.24 -3.79
CA CYS A 623 -18.52 -9.70 -5.15
C CYS A 623 -18.26 -8.20 -5.11
N GLN A 624 -17.38 -7.71 -5.98
CA GLN A 624 -17.17 -6.28 -6.18
C GLN A 624 -17.47 -5.90 -7.62
N VAL A 625 -18.10 -4.74 -7.80
CA VAL A 625 -18.38 -4.10 -9.09
C VAL A 625 -17.64 -2.76 -9.12
N ALA A 626 -16.83 -2.54 -10.15
CA ALA A 626 -16.08 -1.30 -10.35
C ALA A 626 -16.62 -0.56 -11.59
N GLU A 627 -16.78 0.76 -11.45
CA GLU A 627 -17.09 1.69 -12.54
C GLU A 627 -15.88 2.58 -12.80
N VAL A 628 -15.47 2.71 -14.06
CA VAL A 628 -14.30 3.49 -14.46
C VAL A 628 -14.61 4.39 -15.65
N ARG A 629 -13.79 5.43 -15.82
CA ARG A 629 -13.58 6.05 -17.14
C ARG A 629 -12.10 6.04 -17.49
N VAL A 630 -11.81 5.85 -18.76
CA VAL A 630 -10.45 5.82 -19.30
C VAL A 630 -10.31 6.92 -20.34
N ASN A 631 -9.29 7.76 -20.19
CA ASN A 631 -8.90 8.73 -21.21
C ASN A 631 -8.05 8.00 -22.28
N ILE A 632 -8.60 7.82 -23.48
CA ILE A 632 -7.96 7.00 -24.53
C ILE A 632 -6.70 7.64 -25.11
N SER A 633 -6.55 8.96 -24.96
CA SER A 633 -5.38 9.70 -25.43
C SER A 633 -4.16 9.52 -24.51
N THR A 634 -4.40 9.23 -23.22
CA THR A 634 -3.34 9.21 -22.19
C THR A 634 -3.22 7.89 -21.44
N GLY A 635 -4.24 7.03 -21.51
CA GLY A 635 -4.34 5.80 -20.72
C GLY A 635 -4.72 6.03 -19.25
N LYS A 636 -5.04 7.28 -18.86
CA LYS A 636 -5.43 7.58 -17.48
C LYS A 636 -6.81 7.00 -17.17
N THR A 637 -6.86 6.16 -16.14
CA THR A 637 -8.09 5.55 -15.63
C THR A 637 -8.50 6.21 -14.31
N ASP A 638 -9.72 6.72 -14.26
CA ASP A 638 -10.35 7.21 -13.03
C ASP A 638 -11.36 6.17 -12.53
N LEU A 639 -11.29 5.80 -11.25
CA LEU A 639 -12.31 5.01 -10.59
C LEU A 639 -13.48 5.93 -10.21
N LEU A 640 -14.68 5.61 -10.72
CA LEU A 640 -15.88 6.42 -10.53
C LEU A 640 -16.70 5.97 -9.32
N HIS A 641 -16.83 4.65 -9.14
CA HIS A 641 -17.61 4.06 -8.04
C HIS A 641 -17.21 2.60 -7.83
N VAL A 642 -17.39 2.09 -6.60
CA VAL A 642 -17.30 0.66 -6.29
C VAL A 642 -18.48 0.23 -5.44
N THR A 643 -19.11 -0.89 -5.80
CA THR A 643 -20.08 -1.60 -4.96
C THR A 643 -19.44 -2.90 -4.49
N ALA A 644 -19.37 -3.12 -3.18
CA ALA A 644 -18.71 -4.27 -2.56
C ALA A 644 -19.66 -5.01 -1.62
N ALA A 645 -20.08 -6.21 -2.02
CA ALA A 645 -20.89 -7.12 -1.21
C ALA A 645 -20.05 -8.27 -0.65
N HIS A 646 -20.13 -8.50 0.66
CA HIS A 646 -19.37 -9.56 1.33
C HIS A 646 -20.24 -10.31 2.35
N ASP A 647 -20.21 -11.64 2.31
CA ASP A 647 -20.78 -12.49 3.34
C ASP A 647 -19.77 -12.70 4.47
N VAL A 648 -20.04 -12.03 5.59
CA VAL A 648 -19.18 -12.06 6.78
C VAL A 648 -19.85 -12.74 7.96
N GLY A 649 -20.83 -13.60 7.70
CA GLY A 649 -21.68 -14.11 8.76
C GLY A 649 -22.41 -12.96 9.46
N GLN A 650 -22.33 -12.85 10.77
CA GLN A 650 -22.87 -11.71 11.51
C GLN A 650 -21.88 -10.53 11.53
N VAL A 651 -22.34 -9.34 11.13
CA VAL A 651 -21.59 -8.09 11.31
C VAL A 651 -21.60 -7.71 12.79
N LEU A 652 -20.46 -7.85 13.47
CA LEU A 652 -20.31 -7.46 14.88
C LEU A 652 -20.03 -5.96 15.07
N ASN A 653 -19.36 -5.32 14.12
CA ASN A 653 -19.05 -3.90 14.21
C ASN A 653 -19.22 -3.28 12.81
N PRO A 654 -20.35 -2.60 12.54
CA PRO A 654 -20.62 -2.00 11.24
C PRO A 654 -19.53 -1.02 10.78
N VAL A 655 -19.08 -0.12 11.66
CA VAL A 655 -18.02 0.85 11.34
C VAL A 655 -16.69 0.15 11.05
N GLY A 656 -16.35 -0.87 11.83
CA GLY A 656 -15.15 -1.68 11.60
C GLY A 656 -15.21 -2.47 10.28
N PHE A 657 -16.36 -3.05 9.98
CA PHE A 657 -16.62 -3.79 8.73
C PHE A 657 -16.50 -2.87 7.51
N GLU A 658 -17.20 -1.73 7.50
CA GLU A 658 -17.11 -0.72 6.44
C GLU A 658 -15.66 -0.25 6.24
N GLY A 659 -14.95 0.08 7.32
CA GLY A 659 -13.56 0.49 7.26
C GLY A 659 -12.62 -0.56 6.65
N GLN A 660 -12.82 -1.85 6.97
CA GLN A 660 -12.03 -2.95 6.39
C GLN A 660 -12.31 -3.13 4.89
N VAL A 661 -13.58 -3.03 4.48
CA VAL A 661 -13.97 -3.12 3.06
C VAL A 661 -13.40 -1.95 2.28
N CYS A 662 -13.59 -0.72 2.74
CA CYS A 662 -13.05 0.49 2.10
C CYS A 662 -11.52 0.43 1.97
N GLY A 663 -10.82 0.02 3.04
CA GLY A 663 -9.36 -0.14 3.01
C GLY A 663 -8.90 -1.24 2.05
N GLY A 664 -9.64 -2.34 1.94
CA GLY A 664 -9.34 -3.42 1.00
C GLY A 664 -9.53 -3.01 -0.47
N VAL A 665 -10.62 -2.30 -0.77
CA VAL A 665 -10.88 -1.73 -2.11
C VAL A 665 -9.78 -0.73 -2.49
N ALA A 666 -9.38 0.15 -1.58
CA ALA A 666 -8.32 1.12 -1.83
C ALA A 666 -6.97 0.44 -2.12
N GLN A 667 -6.59 -0.58 -1.35
CA GLN A 667 -5.36 -1.34 -1.57
C GLN A 667 -5.40 -2.14 -2.88
N GLY A 668 -6.54 -2.70 -3.24
CA GLY A 668 -6.71 -3.40 -4.52
C GLY A 668 -6.75 -2.46 -5.72
N PHE A 669 -7.25 -1.22 -5.57
CA PHE A 669 -7.13 -0.18 -6.60
C PHE A 669 -5.67 0.19 -6.88
N GLY A 670 -4.86 0.32 -5.82
CA GLY A 670 -3.43 0.54 -5.97
C GLY A 670 -2.75 -0.59 -6.74
N TYR A 671 -3.02 -1.85 -6.38
CA TYR A 671 -2.53 -3.03 -7.09
C TYR A 671 -2.98 -3.08 -8.57
N ALA A 672 -4.19 -2.58 -8.86
CA ALA A 672 -4.76 -2.57 -10.20
C ALA A 672 -4.09 -1.56 -11.14
N LEU A 673 -3.80 -0.34 -10.68
CA LEU A 673 -3.50 0.80 -11.56
C LEU A 673 -2.18 1.52 -11.25
N LEU A 674 -1.70 1.51 -10.00
CA LEU A 674 -0.67 2.46 -9.54
C LEU A 674 0.61 1.82 -9.03
N GLU A 675 0.48 0.75 -8.26
CA GLU A 675 1.56 0.16 -7.47
C GLU A 675 2.45 -0.73 -8.33
N ASP A 676 3.39 -0.09 -9.02
CA ASP A 676 4.45 -0.72 -9.81
C ASP A 676 5.77 -0.66 -9.02
N PHE A 677 6.09 -1.74 -8.30
CA PHE A 677 7.34 -1.84 -7.55
C PHE A 677 8.50 -2.17 -8.52
N ASN A 678 9.23 -1.13 -8.92
CA ASN A 678 10.31 -1.30 -9.88
C ASN A 678 11.56 -1.93 -9.24
N ILE A 679 11.90 -3.12 -9.73
CA ILE A 679 13.16 -3.81 -9.48
C ILE A 679 13.84 -4.10 -10.83
N GLU A 680 15.12 -3.77 -10.92
CA GLU A 680 15.93 -3.92 -12.13
C GLU A 680 17.22 -4.66 -11.78
N HIS A 681 17.44 -5.81 -12.41
CA HIS A 681 18.62 -6.65 -12.16
C HIS A 681 18.80 -6.98 -10.66
N GLY A 682 17.70 -7.21 -9.93
CA GLY A 682 17.72 -7.51 -8.49
C GLY A 682 17.89 -6.27 -7.59
N GLN A 683 18.06 -5.07 -8.16
CA GLN A 683 18.16 -3.82 -7.40
C GLN A 683 16.83 -3.09 -7.33
N VAL A 684 16.41 -2.75 -6.12
CA VAL A 684 15.22 -1.93 -5.87
C VAL A 684 15.45 -0.52 -6.42
N LYS A 685 14.50 -0.01 -7.21
CA LYS A 685 14.52 1.36 -7.76
C LYS A 685 13.43 2.26 -7.18
N SER A 686 12.37 1.65 -6.65
CA SER A 686 11.25 2.34 -6.01
C SER A 686 11.39 2.35 -4.50
N GLU A 687 12.34 3.13 -3.96
CA GLU A 687 12.73 3.09 -2.54
C GLU A 687 11.85 3.93 -1.60
N ASN A 688 11.02 4.84 -2.13
CA ASN A 688 10.14 5.70 -1.33
C ASN A 688 8.85 6.07 -2.09
N PHE A 689 7.88 6.70 -1.41
CA PHE A 689 6.53 7.03 -1.91
C PHE A 689 6.48 8.10 -3.02
N ASP A 690 7.61 8.72 -3.35
CA ASP A 690 7.77 9.55 -4.53
C ASP A 690 8.00 8.71 -5.80
N SER A 691 8.55 7.50 -5.66
CA SER A 691 8.69 6.48 -6.73
C SER A 691 7.67 5.36 -6.69
N TYR A 692 7.23 4.94 -5.49
CA TYR A 692 6.21 3.91 -5.30
C TYR A 692 4.87 4.58 -5.00
N LEU A 693 3.96 4.56 -5.97
CA LEU A 693 2.76 5.40 -5.91
C LEU A 693 1.60 4.67 -5.26
N LEU A 694 1.35 5.01 -4.00
CA LEU A 694 0.10 4.63 -3.32
C LEU A 694 -1.09 5.47 -3.82
N PRO A 695 -2.31 4.93 -3.75
CA PRO A 695 -3.54 5.68 -3.92
C PRO A 695 -3.62 6.85 -2.92
N THR A 696 -4.09 8.00 -3.38
CA THR A 696 -4.40 9.16 -2.54
C THR A 696 -5.90 9.26 -2.29
N ILE A 697 -6.29 10.14 -1.36
CA ILE A 697 -7.71 10.41 -1.06
C ILE A 697 -8.53 10.89 -2.27
N LYS A 698 -7.89 11.43 -3.33
CA LYS A 698 -8.60 11.84 -4.56
C LYS A 698 -8.70 10.75 -5.61
N ASP A 699 -8.04 9.61 -5.40
CA ASP A 699 -8.07 8.47 -6.32
C ASP A 699 -9.21 7.50 -5.99
N ILE A 700 -9.67 7.48 -4.73
CA ILE A 700 -10.71 6.57 -4.24
C ILE A 700 -12.05 7.32 -4.14
N PRO A 701 -13.10 6.92 -4.89
CA PRO A 701 -14.43 7.51 -4.79
C PRO A 701 -15.20 6.98 -3.58
N ALA A 702 -16.48 7.36 -3.46
CA ALA A 702 -17.39 6.71 -2.51
C ALA A 702 -17.53 5.22 -2.85
N ILE A 703 -17.69 4.39 -1.81
CA ILE A 703 -17.85 2.94 -1.93
C ILE A 703 -19.17 2.55 -1.29
N THR A 704 -20.01 1.82 -2.03
CA THR A 704 -21.22 1.19 -1.48
C THR A 704 -20.82 -0.14 -0.86
N VAL A 705 -20.88 -0.23 0.48
CA VAL A 705 -20.57 -1.46 1.21
C VAL A 705 -21.85 -2.20 1.57
N ILE A 706 -21.91 -3.49 1.27
CA ILE A 706 -23.06 -4.37 1.55
C ILE A 706 -22.58 -5.55 2.40
N GLY A 707 -23.02 -5.60 3.66
CA GLY A 707 -22.89 -6.78 4.51
C GLY A 707 -23.98 -7.79 4.17
N VAL A 708 -23.59 -8.98 3.72
CA VAL A 708 -24.48 -10.13 3.60
C VAL A 708 -24.38 -10.94 4.89
N GLU A 709 -25.50 -11.11 5.59
CA GLU A 709 -25.50 -11.74 6.90
C GLU A 709 -26.06 -13.16 6.87
N ASN A 710 -25.15 -14.14 6.86
CA ASN A 710 -25.45 -15.56 6.98
C ASN A 710 -24.73 -16.15 8.20
N PRO A 711 -25.28 -16.01 9.44
CA PRO A 711 -24.59 -16.38 10.67
C PRO A 711 -23.95 -17.77 10.63
N ASP A 712 -22.65 -17.83 10.91
CA ASP A 712 -21.86 -19.05 10.82
C ASP A 712 -21.82 -19.80 12.15
N LYS A 713 -22.08 -21.11 12.12
CA LYS A 713 -22.09 -21.94 13.33
C LYS A 713 -20.72 -22.08 14.02
N ALA A 714 -19.64 -21.95 13.28
CA ALA A 714 -18.27 -22.02 13.80
C ALA A 714 -17.74 -20.64 14.22
N GLY A 715 -18.48 -19.57 13.90
CA GLY A 715 -18.13 -18.20 14.20
C GLY A 715 -18.59 -17.74 15.58
N PRO A 716 -17.78 -16.96 16.33
CA PRO A 716 -18.24 -16.35 17.57
C PRO A 716 -19.40 -15.40 17.28
N LEU A 717 -20.54 -15.64 17.95
CA LEU A 717 -21.78 -14.89 17.72
C LEU A 717 -22.26 -14.90 16.25
N GLY A 718 -21.88 -15.92 15.47
CA GLY A 718 -22.24 -16.04 14.06
C GLY A 718 -21.31 -15.30 13.08
N ALA A 719 -20.27 -14.62 13.55
CA ALA A 719 -19.40 -13.80 12.70
C ALA A 719 -18.37 -14.62 11.91
N LYS A 720 -17.96 -14.11 10.74
CA LYS A 720 -16.77 -14.52 9.97
C LYS A 720 -15.77 -13.36 9.90
N GLY A 721 -14.59 -13.59 9.33
CA GLY A 721 -13.58 -12.55 9.13
C GLY A 721 -13.72 -11.82 7.79
N ILE A 722 -13.30 -10.54 7.72
CA ILE A 722 -13.34 -9.72 6.48
C ILE A 722 -11.99 -9.13 6.08
N GLY A 723 -10.95 -9.35 6.89
CA GLY A 723 -9.64 -8.73 6.75
C GLY A 723 -9.13 -8.81 5.31
N GLU A 724 -8.91 -9.99 4.77
CA GLU A 724 -8.33 -10.17 3.44
C GLU A 724 -9.34 -10.24 2.28
N PRO A 725 -10.53 -10.87 2.40
CA PRO A 725 -11.52 -10.94 1.31
C PRO A 725 -11.88 -9.57 0.70
N ALA A 726 -11.85 -8.51 1.51
CA ALA A 726 -12.07 -7.14 1.05
C ALA A 726 -11.11 -6.67 -0.05
N THR A 727 -9.90 -7.23 -0.14
CA THR A 727 -8.82 -6.75 -1.04
C THR A 727 -8.74 -7.53 -2.36
N GLU A 728 -9.16 -8.79 -2.37
CA GLU A 728 -8.92 -9.75 -3.47
C GLU A 728 -9.58 -9.38 -4.80
N LEU A 729 -10.69 -8.64 -4.73
CA LEU A 729 -11.62 -8.50 -5.84
C LEU A 729 -11.42 -7.22 -6.66
N ALA A 730 -10.95 -6.15 -6.03
CA ALA A 730 -10.96 -4.82 -6.63
C ALA A 730 -10.13 -4.76 -7.92
N ALA A 731 -8.94 -5.38 -7.92
CA ALA A 731 -8.08 -5.35 -9.10
C ALA A 731 -8.67 -6.10 -10.30
N ALA A 732 -9.29 -7.26 -10.07
CA ALA A 732 -10.01 -8.01 -11.09
C ALA A 732 -11.22 -7.23 -11.65
N ALA A 733 -12.04 -6.65 -10.76
CA ALA A 733 -13.21 -5.86 -11.16
C ALA A 733 -12.81 -4.62 -11.97
N ILE A 734 -11.74 -3.92 -11.58
CA ILE A 734 -11.19 -2.77 -12.31
C ILE A 734 -10.63 -3.21 -13.67
N ASN A 735 -9.89 -4.32 -13.74
CA ASN A 735 -9.38 -4.85 -15.00
C ASN A 735 -10.52 -5.15 -15.99
N ASN A 736 -11.58 -5.80 -15.52
CA ASN A 736 -12.76 -6.12 -16.32
C ASN A 736 -13.49 -4.84 -16.78
N ALA A 737 -13.55 -3.81 -15.92
CA ALA A 737 -14.17 -2.52 -16.25
C ALA A 737 -13.37 -1.77 -17.32
N VAL A 738 -12.04 -1.71 -17.19
CA VAL A 738 -11.14 -1.09 -18.19
C VAL A 738 -11.18 -1.86 -19.50
N SER A 739 -11.18 -3.20 -19.44
CA SER A 739 -11.26 -4.04 -20.63
C SER A 739 -12.54 -3.80 -21.41
N PHE A 740 -13.68 -3.71 -20.71
CA PHE A 740 -14.96 -3.34 -21.32
C PHE A 740 -14.93 -1.92 -21.91
N ALA A 741 -14.36 -0.94 -21.20
CA ALA A 741 -14.31 0.44 -21.67
C ALA A 741 -13.55 0.57 -23.00
N LEU A 742 -12.45 -0.18 -23.14
CA LEU A 742 -11.55 -0.09 -24.29
C LEU A 742 -11.81 -1.17 -25.36
N GLY A 743 -12.68 -2.13 -25.10
CA GLY A 743 -12.89 -3.30 -25.97
C GLY A 743 -11.61 -4.13 -26.16
N THR A 744 -10.68 -4.09 -25.20
CA THR A 744 -9.35 -4.72 -25.27
C THR A 744 -9.09 -5.47 -23.96
N ARG A 745 -8.59 -6.71 -24.04
CA ARG A 745 -8.25 -7.49 -22.85
C ARG A 745 -6.84 -7.20 -22.36
N PHE A 746 -6.71 -7.02 -21.04
CA PHE A 746 -5.43 -6.85 -20.37
C PHE A 746 -5.12 -8.05 -19.50
N ASN A 747 -3.96 -8.65 -19.76
CA ASN A 747 -3.48 -9.84 -19.08
C ASN A 747 -2.25 -9.57 -18.19
N LYS A 748 -1.96 -8.29 -17.91
CA LYS A 748 -0.87 -7.89 -17.03
C LYS A 748 -1.28 -6.74 -16.11
N LEU A 749 -1.02 -6.86 -14.81
CA LEU A 749 -1.15 -5.78 -13.83
C LEU A 749 0.22 -5.27 -13.33
N PRO A 750 0.32 -3.98 -12.94
CA PRO A 750 -0.75 -2.97 -12.94
C PRO A 750 -1.01 -2.34 -14.32
N LEU A 751 -2.24 -1.88 -14.53
CA LEU A 751 -2.68 -1.10 -15.70
C LEU A 751 -2.24 0.37 -15.57
N THR A 752 -0.93 0.59 -15.56
CA THR A 752 -0.40 1.96 -15.59
C THR A 752 -0.80 2.67 -16.88
N LEU A 753 -0.58 3.99 -16.93
CA LEU A 753 -0.79 4.78 -18.14
C LEU A 753 -0.10 4.16 -19.37
N GLU A 754 1.14 3.70 -19.17
CA GLU A 754 1.94 3.05 -20.19
C GLU A 754 1.39 1.69 -20.59
N GLN A 755 0.96 0.86 -19.62
CA GLN A 755 0.33 -0.44 -19.91
C GLN A 755 -0.94 -0.28 -20.75
N VAL A 756 -1.76 0.73 -20.45
CA VAL A 756 -3.02 0.98 -21.17
C VAL A 756 -2.78 1.43 -22.61
N ILE A 757 -1.77 2.28 -22.85
CA ILE A 757 -1.49 2.83 -24.19
C ILE A 757 -0.59 1.93 -25.03
N LEU A 758 0.43 1.32 -24.42
CA LEU A 758 1.48 0.58 -25.13
C LEU A 758 1.33 -0.95 -25.02
N GLY A 759 0.54 -1.44 -24.06
CA GLY A 759 0.46 -2.87 -23.72
C GLY A 759 1.61 -3.37 -22.84
N TYR A 760 2.51 -2.48 -22.40
CA TYR A 760 3.59 -2.80 -21.47
C TYR A 760 3.99 -1.60 -20.60
N ASN A 761 4.45 -1.88 -19.38
CA ASN A 761 5.01 -0.86 -18.48
C ASN A 761 6.42 -0.44 -18.94
N LEU A 762 6.66 0.87 -19.03
CA LEU A 762 8.01 1.38 -19.25
C LEU A 762 8.78 1.40 -17.93
N LYS A 763 9.93 0.73 -17.91
CA LYS A 763 10.85 0.74 -16.77
C LYS A 763 11.73 1.99 -16.81
N LYS A 764 11.75 2.72 -15.69
CA LYS A 764 12.51 3.96 -15.55
C LYS A 764 13.95 3.60 -15.18
N PRO A 765 14.96 3.92 -16.01
CA PRO A 765 16.36 3.75 -15.64
C PRO A 765 16.71 4.62 -14.42
N ALA A 766 17.86 4.36 -13.79
CA ALA A 766 18.37 5.09 -12.62
C ALA A 766 18.10 6.60 -12.70
N ARG A 767 17.71 7.23 -11.57
CA ARG A 767 17.24 8.63 -11.60
C ARG A 767 18.38 9.52 -12.06
N GLN A 768 18.08 10.48 -12.94
CA GLN A 768 19.08 11.44 -13.42
C GLN A 768 19.73 12.24 -12.28
N SER A 769 19.01 12.49 -11.18
CA SER A 769 19.56 13.11 -9.97
C SER A 769 20.58 12.24 -9.24
N GLU A 770 20.44 10.91 -9.28
CA GLU A 770 21.41 9.96 -8.71
C GLU A 770 22.69 9.92 -9.55
N LEU A 771 22.56 10.09 -10.87
CA LEU A 771 23.69 10.18 -11.80
C LEU A 771 24.51 11.48 -11.65
N MET A 772 23.97 12.47 -10.94
CA MET A 772 24.62 13.77 -10.68
C MET A 772 25.33 13.80 -9.32
N ILE A 773 25.23 12.75 -8.51
CA ILE A 773 25.95 12.62 -7.24
C ILE A 773 27.35 12.08 -7.52
N GLU A 774 28.37 12.81 -7.10
CA GLU A 774 29.76 12.32 -7.14
C GLU A 774 29.87 11.04 -6.29
N GLN A 775 30.56 10.00 -6.78
CA GLN A 775 30.66 8.71 -6.09
C GLN A 775 31.15 8.83 -4.64
N GLU A 776 32.05 9.78 -4.36
CA GLU A 776 32.58 10.07 -3.01
C GLU A 776 31.54 10.66 -2.05
N ASN A 777 30.41 11.17 -2.55
CA ASN A 777 29.31 11.75 -1.77
C ASN A 777 28.06 10.84 -1.70
N LYS A 778 28.14 9.59 -2.18
CA LYS A 778 27.01 8.65 -2.14
C LYS A 778 26.89 7.98 -0.77
N LYS A 779 25.79 8.24 -0.06
CA LYS A 779 25.45 7.55 1.20
C LYS A 779 25.05 6.09 0.94
N GLN A 780 25.46 5.17 1.82
CA GLN A 780 24.93 3.81 1.88
C GLN A 780 23.67 3.75 2.74
N VAL A 781 23.59 4.61 3.76
CA VAL A 781 22.40 4.80 4.60
C VAL A 781 21.78 6.17 4.33
N LEU A 782 20.61 6.19 3.68
CA LEU A 782 19.84 7.42 3.44
C LEU A 782 19.32 7.98 4.77
N ARG A 783 19.93 9.09 5.22
CA ARG A 783 19.57 9.82 6.45
C ARG A 783 19.27 11.29 6.17
N LEU A 784 18.47 11.90 7.04
CA LEU A 784 18.33 13.36 7.09
C LEU A 784 19.70 13.98 7.37
N THR A 785 20.00 15.03 6.64
CA THR A 785 21.22 15.81 6.80
C THR A 785 20.93 16.95 7.77
N ASP A 786 21.90 17.35 8.60
CA ASP A 786 21.69 18.44 9.57
C ASP A 786 21.16 19.70 8.88
N VAL A 787 19.95 20.15 9.24
CA VAL A 787 19.32 21.34 8.68
C VAL A 787 19.28 22.45 9.73
N THR A 788 19.91 23.58 9.43
CA THR A 788 19.73 24.81 10.23
C THR A 788 18.80 25.76 9.49
N VAL A 789 17.78 26.30 10.16
CA VAL A 789 16.82 27.25 9.56
C VAL A 789 16.87 28.59 10.28
N THR A 790 17.29 29.64 9.57
CA THR A 790 17.28 31.03 10.04
C THR A 790 16.02 31.74 9.53
N ARG A 791 15.37 32.54 10.38
CA ARG A 791 14.14 33.29 10.06
C ARG A 791 14.37 34.80 10.17
N PRO A 792 14.65 35.50 9.06
CA PRO A 792 14.82 36.95 9.05
C PRO A 792 13.49 37.67 9.32
N LYS A 793 13.57 38.87 9.89
CA LYS A 793 12.41 39.74 10.14
C LYS A 793 12.13 40.69 8.97
N THR A 794 13.16 41.02 8.20
CA THR A 794 13.08 41.95 7.07
C THR A 794 13.67 41.32 5.81
N LEU A 795 13.33 41.88 4.65
CA LEU A 795 13.93 41.48 3.38
C LEU A 795 15.44 41.74 3.36
N ASP A 796 15.90 42.86 3.92
CA ASP A 796 17.33 43.18 3.96
C ASP A 796 18.12 42.19 4.83
N GLU A 797 17.57 41.74 5.97
CA GLU A 797 18.17 40.66 6.76
C GLU A 797 18.26 39.35 5.97
N ALA A 798 17.24 39.02 5.18
CA ALA A 798 17.24 37.83 4.35
C ALA A 798 18.32 37.88 3.27
N LEU A 799 18.50 39.03 2.63
CA LEU A 799 19.53 39.26 1.60
C LEU A 799 20.94 39.18 2.19
N ALA A 800 21.17 39.79 3.36
CA ALA A 800 22.46 39.71 4.05
C ALA A 800 22.84 38.26 4.41
N LEU A 801 21.87 37.42 4.80
CA LEU A 801 22.12 36.01 5.08
C LEU A 801 22.50 35.21 3.81
N LEU A 802 22.04 35.62 2.63
CA LEU A 802 22.34 34.94 1.36
C LEU A 802 23.73 35.22 0.82
N GLU A 803 24.43 36.23 1.34
CA GLU A 803 25.84 36.49 1.02
C GLU A 803 26.78 35.44 1.62
N SER A 804 26.29 34.67 2.60
CA SER A 804 27.05 33.59 3.23
C SER A 804 27.09 32.33 2.35
N ASP A 805 28.26 31.71 2.26
CA ASP A 805 28.45 30.49 1.45
C ASP A 805 27.62 29.31 1.99
N GLY A 806 27.07 28.51 1.07
CA GLY A 806 26.26 27.33 1.38
C GLY A 806 24.87 27.60 1.96
N VAL A 807 24.36 28.84 1.89
CA VAL A 807 23.00 29.20 2.35
C VAL A 807 21.98 29.11 1.21
N THR A 808 20.83 28.51 1.48
CA THR A 808 19.72 28.37 0.51
C THR A 808 18.40 28.90 1.08
N VAL A 809 17.55 29.49 0.25
CA VAL A 809 16.24 29.99 0.67
C VAL A 809 15.21 28.86 0.77
N ILE A 810 14.30 28.95 1.74
CA ILE A 810 13.13 28.08 1.84
C ILE A 810 11.83 28.88 1.98
N ALA A 811 10.86 28.57 1.11
CA ALA A 811 9.49 29.07 1.15
C ALA A 811 8.56 27.98 0.58
N GLY A 812 8.22 27.01 1.41
CA GLY A 812 7.83 25.67 0.97
C GLY A 812 8.91 24.68 1.37
N GLY A 813 9.41 23.85 0.45
CA GLY A 813 10.61 23.05 0.70
C GLY A 813 10.60 21.60 0.20
N THR A 814 9.68 21.23 -0.69
CA THR A 814 9.58 19.84 -1.17
C THR A 814 10.89 19.33 -1.78
N ASP A 815 11.51 20.08 -2.69
CA ASP A 815 12.72 19.62 -3.39
C ASP A 815 14.01 19.93 -2.61
N VAL A 816 14.09 21.08 -1.94
CA VAL A 816 15.29 21.50 -1.17
C VAL A 816 15.62 20.50 -0.05
N ILE A 817 14.60 20.00 0.65
CA ILE A 817 14.80 19.00 1.72
C ILE A 817 15.21 17.64 1.14
N VAL A 818 14.66 17.25 -0.02
CA VAL A 818 15.04 16.00 -0.71
C VAL A 818 16.48 16.06 -1.19
N GLN A 819 16.89 17.18 -1.81
CA GLN A 819 18.28 17.40 -2.24
C GLN A 819 19.24 17.36 -1.05
N GLY A 820 18.86 17.95 0.08
CA GLY A 820 19.63 17.88 1.32
C GLY A 820 19.89 16.45 1.79
N ARG A 821 18.88 15.57 1.72
CA ARG A 821 19.01 14.15 2.13
C ARG A 821 20.06 13.37 1.34
N LEU A 822 20.29 13.74 0.08
CA LEU A 822 21.27 13.09 -0.79
C LEU A 822 22.72 13.45 -0.46
N GLN A 823 22.95 14.50 0.33
CA GLN A 823 24.28 15.03 0.64
C GLN A 823 24.68 14.71 2.08
N THR A 824 25.98 14.52 2.34
CA THR A 824 26.50 14.30 3.70
C THR A 824 26.73 15.60 4.48
N LYS A 825 26.69 16.78 3.82
CA LYS A 825 27.01 18.09 4.41
C LYS A 825 25.78 18.83 4.94
N SER A 826 25.90 19.48 6.11
CA SER A 826 24.82 20.28 6.70
C SER A 826 24.25 21.33 5.74
N VAL A 827 22.93 21.47 5.73
CA VAL A 827 22.16 22.39 4.90
C VAL A 827 21.74 23.62 5.72
N LYS A 828 22.16 24.82 5.29
CA LYS A 828 21.75 26.09 5.92
C LYS A 828 20.63 26.73 5.12
N LEU A 829 19.49 26.97 5.78
CA LEU A 829 18.27 27.49 5.16
C LEU A 829 17.87 28.85 5.72
N VAL A 830 17.32 29.71 4.84
CA VAL A 830 16.72 31.00 5.21
C VAL A 830 15.22 30.96 4.87
N ASP A 831 14.37 30.94 5.90
CA ASP A 831 12.91 30.86 5.77
C ASP A 831 12.29 32.25 5.55
N ILE A 832 11.93 32.54 4.30
CA ILE A 832 11.35 33.82 3.89
C ILE A 832 9.81 33.83 3.96
N SER A 833 9.18 32.73 4.38
CA SER A 833 7.72 32.54 4.26
C SER A 833 6.87 33.50 5.11
N ARG A 834 7.51 34.28 5.99
CA ARG A 834 6.87 35.23 6.91
C ARG A 834 7.12 36.70 6.56
N LEU A 835 7.93 36.98 5.53
CA LEU A 835 8.20 38.34 5.10
C LEU A 835 6.95 38.92 4.41
N SER A 836 6.28 39.88 5.05
CA SER A 836 5.01 40.43 4.60
C SER A 836 5.07 40.91 3.15
N GLU A 837 6.15 41.61 2.78
CA GLU A 837 6.45 42.13 1.44
C GLU A 837 6.47 41.04 0.35
N LEU A 838 6.83 39.80 0.70
CA LEU A 838 6.90 38.67 -0.24
C LEU A 838 5.61 37.85 -0.27
N THR A 839 4.64 38.17 0.59
CA THR A 839 3.40 37.38 0.74
C THR A 839 2.17 38.15 0.25
N GLN A 840 2.31 39.27 -0.43
CA GLN A 840 1.19 40.07 -0.91
C GLN A 840 0.96 39.92 -2.41
N VAL A 841 -0.28 40.15 -2.84
CA VAL A 841 -0.65 40.37 -4.24
C VAL A 841 -1.12 41.81 -4.33
N THR A 842 -0.50 42.60 -5.19
CA THR A 842 -0.82 44.03 -5.36
C THR A 842 -0.99 44.36 -6.83
N GLU A 843 -1.83 45.33 -7.16
CA GLU A 843 -1.97 45.89 -8.51
C GLU A 843 -1.31 47.27 -8.54
N ASP A 844 -0.47 47.51 -9.55
CA ASP A 844 0.06 48.83 -9.79
C ASP A 844 -1.05 49.74 -10.36
N PRO A 845 -1.32 50.90 -9.76
CA PRO A 845 -2.47 51.72 -10.12
C PRO A 845 -2.34 52.43 -11.48
N GLN A 846 -1.13 52.48 -12.07
CA GLN A 846 -0.89 53.18 -13.34
C GLN A 846 -0.81 52.20 -14.51
N SER A 847 -0.04 51.14 -14.34
CA SER A 847 0.22 50.13 -15.37
C SER A 847 -0.78 48.97 -15.32
N HIS A 848 -1.54 48.83 -14.23
CA HIS A 848 -2.42 47.69 -13.95
C HIS A 848 -1.69 46.34 -13.91
N GLU A 849 -0.36 46.35 -13.80
CA GLU A 849 0.44 45.15 -13.58
C GLU A 849 0.11 44.55 -12.21
N VAL A 850 -0.07 43.24 -12.15
CA VAL A 850 -0.31 42.51 -10.90
C VAL A 850 1.00 41.91 -10.42
N SER A 851 1.49 42.39 -9.28
CA SER A 851 2.67 41.86 -8.59
C SER A 851 2.26 40.80 -7.58
N ILE A 852 2.77 39.59 -7.75
CA ILE A 852 2.60 38.46 -6.83
C ILE A 852 3.93 38.27 -6.09
N GLY A 853 3.94 38.46 -4.77
CA GLY A 853 5.13 38.20 -3.96
C GLY A 853 5.60 36.75 -4.04
N ALA A 854 6.90 36.52 -3.98
CA ALA A 854 7.51 35.20 -4.16
C ALA A 854 7.04 34.13 -3.16
N ALA A 855 6.67 34.53 -1.94
CA ALA A 855 6.17 33.67 -0.88
C ALA A 855 4.64 33.55 -0.86
N VAL A 856 3.92 34.12 -1.85
CA VAL A 856 2.48 33.88 -2.02
C VAL A 856 2.26 32.40 -2.35
N THR A 857 1.36 31.78 -1.60
CA THR A 857 1.06 30.35 -1.72
C THR A 857 0.03 30.07 -2.82
N PHE A 858 0.02 28.86 -3.35
CA PHE A 858 -0.93 28.49 -4.40
C PHE A 858 -2.40 28.64 -3.99
N ASN A 859 -2.78 28.33 -2.74
CA ASN A 859 -4.16 28.58 -2.31
C ASN A 859 -4.51 30.08 -2.30
N ARG A 860 -3.56 30.94 -1.90
CA ARG A 860 -3.78 32.40 -1.96
C ARG A 860 -3.91 32.90 -3.38
N ILE A 861 -3.17 32.33 -4.34
CA ILE A 861 -3.37 32.60 -5.76
C ILE A 861 -4.75 32.14 -6.21
N THR A 862 -5.14 30.91 -5.86
CA THR A 862 -6.43 30.36 -6.28
C THR A 862 -7.61 31.07 -5.67
N ASP A 863 -7.45 31.75 -4.52
CA ASP A 863 -8.50 32.48 -3.83
C ASP A 863 -8.55 33.97 -4.15
N HIS A 864 -7.52 34.51 -4.81
CA HIS A 864 -7.44 35.94 -5.08
C HIS A 864 -8.43 36.38 -6.18
N PRO A 865 -9.37 37.30 -5.91
CA PRO A 865 -10.41 37.68 -6.88
C PRO A 865 -9.85 38.21 -8.20
N LEU A 866 -8.86 39.11 -8.12
CA LEU A 866 -8.22 39.70 -9.30
C LEU A 866 -7.52 38.65 -10.19
N LEU A 867 -6.93 37.61 -9.58
CA LEU A 867 -6.23 36.56 -10.32
C LEU A 867 -7.22 35.58 -10.95
N ARG A 868 -8.33 35.28 -10.27
CA ARG A 868 -9.44 34.49 -10.83
C ARG A 868 -10.04 35.16 -12.06
N GLU A 869 -10.21 36.47 -12.00
CA GLU A 869 -10.80 37.26 -13.08
C GLU A 869 -9.85 37.41 -14.27
N ARG A 870 -8.62 37.89 -14.05
CA ARG A 870 -7.70 38.27 -15.13
C ARG A 870 -6.78 37.14 -15.60
N TYR A 871 -6.47 36.17 -14.74
CA TYR A 871 -5.48 35.11 -15.03
C TYR A 871 -6.01 33.70 -14.70
N PRO A 872 -7.18 33.30 -15.21
CA PRO A 872 -7.85 32.04 -14.83
C PRO A 872 -6.99 30.79 -15.08
N LEU A 873 -6.15 30.76 -16.13
CA LEU A 873 -5.22 29.65 -16.37
C LEU A 873 -4.19 29.44 -15.25
N LEU A 874 -3.65 30.53 -14.70
CA LEU A 874 -2.70 30.45 -13.59
C LEU A 874 -3.39 29.89 -12.35
N VAL A 875 -4.62 30.35 -12.09
CA VAL A 875 -5.46 29.83 -10.99
C VAL A 875 -5.76 28.35 -11.20
N GLN A 876 -6.17 27.95 -12.40
CA GLN A 876 -6.47 26.56 -12.74
C GLN A 876 -5.24 25.66 -12.50
N ALA A 877 -4.07 26.04 -13.02
CA ALA A 877 -2.84 25.29 -12.83
C ALA A 877 -2.45 25.19 -11.35
N CYS A 878 -2.47 26.31 -10.61
CA CYS A 878 -2.20 26.34 -9.16
C CYS A 878 -3.15 25.42 -8.38
N HIS A 879 -4.43 25.34 -8.77
CA HIS A 879 -5.42 24.49 -8.10
C HIS A 879 -5.16 22.99 -8.28
N THR A 880 -4.50 22.60 -9.37
CA THR A 880 -4.11 21.20 -9.63
C THR A 880 -2.91 20.73 -8.81
N VAL A 881 -2.09 21.66 -8.29
CA VAL A 881 -0.88 21.30 -7.54
C VAL A 881 -1.26 20.68 -6.19
N GLY A 882 -0.74 19.48 -5.92
CA GLY A 882 -0.78 18.84 -4.60
C GLY A 882 -2.17 18.73 -3.95
N SER A 883 -2.18 18.43 -2.65
CA SER A 883 -3.38 18.58 -1.82
C SER A 883 -3.55 20.03 -1.36
N HIS A 884 -4.71 20.34 -0.76
CA HIS A 884 -4.96 21.65 -0.17
C HIS A 884 -3.88 22.05 0.86
N GLN A 885 -3.41 21.10 1.68
CA GLN A 885 -2.34 21.32 2.66
C GLN A 885 -1.01 21.66 1.99
N ILE A 886 -0.66 20.98 0.91
CA ILE A 886 0.55 21.29 0.13
C ILE A 886 0.45 22.70 -0.46
N ARG A 887 -0.70 23.09 -1.02
CA ARG A 887 -0.89 24.44 -1.57
C ARG A 887 -0.90 25.57 -0.55
N ASN A 888 -1.07 25.27 0.74
CA ASN A 888 -0.86 26.23 1.83
C ASN A 888 0.62 26.49 2.13
N ARG A 889 1.54 25.69 1.55
CA ARG A 889 2.99 25.81 1.77
C ARG A 889 3.76 26.02 0.48
N ALA A 890 3.30 25.45 -0.64
CA ALA A 890 3.89 25.65 -1.96
C ALA A 890 3.66 27.09 -2.42
N THR A 891 4.75 27.75 -2.83
CA THR A 891 4.78 29.15 -3.24
C THR A 891 5.10 29.27 -4.73
N ILE A 892 4.62 30.34 -5.36
CA ILE A 892 4.91 30.60 -6.77
C ILE A 892 6.40 30.88 -7.01
N GLY A 893 7.05 31.63 -6.10
CA GLY A 893 8.48 31.93 -6.19
C GLY A 893 9.32 30.66 -6.02
N GLY A 894 8.97 29.81 -5.05
CA GLY A 894 9.61 28.50 -4.90
C GLY A 894 9.48 27.62 -6.14
N ASN A 895 8.30 27.61 -6.79
CA ASN A 895 8.09 26.83 -8.01
C ASN A 895 8.92 27.35 -9.19
N ILE A 896 9.02 28.67 -9.37
CA ILE A 896 9.79 29.31 -10.44
C ILE A 896 11.31 29.16 -10.22
N VAL A 897 11.81 29.44 -9.01
CA VAL A 897 13.24 29.37 -8.69
C VAL A 897 13.77 27.95 -8.77
N ASN A 898 12.96 26.96 -8.36
CA ASN A 898 13.31 25.56 -8.48
C ASN A 898 13.47 25.13 -9.96
N ALA A 899 12.79 25.79 -10.89
CA ALA A 899 12.86 25.55 -12.33
C ALA A 899 12.70 24.07 -12.73
N ALA A 900 11.96 23.29 -11.93
CA ALA A 900 11.62 21.93 -12.29
C ALA A 900 10.79 21.95 -13.58
N PRO A 901 11.08 21.09 -14.57
CA PRO A 901 10.31 21.03 -15.82
C PRO A 901 8.80 20.83 -15.58
N CYS A 902 8.43 20.20 -14.47
CA CYS A 902 7.05 19.96 -14.05
C CYS A 902 6.42 21.07 -13.18
N GLY A 903 6.97 22.29 -13.19
CA GLY A 903 6.41 23.41 -12.42
C GLY A 903 5.11 23.96 -13.04
N ASP A 904 3.95 23.55 -12.52
CA ASP A 904 2.65 23.82 -13.13
C ASP A 904 2.27 25.31 -13.23
N SER A 905 2.78 26.18 -12.34
CA SER A 905 2.51 27.63 -12.45
C SER A 905 3.31 28.31 -13.56
N ILE A 906 4.39 27.69 -14.05
CA ILE A 906 5.30 28.30 -15.00
C ILE A 906 4.67 28.43 -16.41
N PRO A 907 4.07 27.38 -17.01
CA PRO A 907 3.45 27.48 -18.32
C PRO A 907 2.43 28.63 -18.47
N PRO A 908 1.41 28.77 -17.59
CA PRO A 908 0.47 29.89 -17.70
C PRO A 908 1.13 31.24 -17.45
N SER A 909 2.12 31.34 -16.56
CA SER A 909 2.87 32.59 -16.36
C SER A 909 3.65 33.01 -17.62
N ILE A 910 4.25 32.08 -18.36
CA ILE A 910 4.89 32.36 -19.65
C ILE A 910 3.86 32.83 -20.68
N LEU A 911 2.67 32.21 -20.74
CA LEU A 911 1.60 32.62 -21.66
C LEU A 911 1.13 34.06 -21.41
N TYR A 912 1.13 34.51 -20.17
CA TYR A 912 0.77 35.88 -19.78
C TYR A 912 1.95 36.87 -19.83
N ASP A 913 3.10 36.51 -20.42
CA ASP A 913 4.31 37.35 -20.44
C ASP A 913 4.78 37.81 -19.05
N ALA A 914 4.71 36.91 -18.06
CA ALA A 914 5.19 37.21 -16.72
C ALA A 914 6.68 37.61 -16.73
N SER A 915 7.02 38.54 -15.86
CA SER A 915 8.40 38.90 -15.54
C SER A 915 8.69 38.61 -14.07
N VAL A 916 9.97 38.44 -13.74
CA VAL A 916 10.42 38.21 -12.36
C VAL A 916 11.33 39.35 -11.91
N GLU A 917 11.21 39.72 -10.64
CA GLU A 917 12.10 40.66 -9.96
C GLU A 917 13.07 39.89 -9.08
N LEU A 918 14.36 40.10 -9.30
CA LEU A 918 15.46 39.55 -8.51
C LEU A 918 16.12 40.71 -7.76
N ARG A 919 16.37 40.51 -6.47
CA ARG A 919 17.03 41.50 -5.62
C ARG A 919 18.20 40.85 -4.89
N SER A 920 19.37 41.48 -4.94
CA SER A 920 20.48 41.26 -4.01
C SER A 920 20.60 42.46 -3.09
N HIS A 921 21.59 42.46 -2.19
CA HIS A 921 21.85 43.65 -1.38
C HIS A 921 22.30 44.86 -2.25
N ALA A 922 22.97 44.60 -3.37
CA ALA A 922 23.57 45.63 -4.21
C ALA A 922 22.67 46.16 -5.35
N ALA A 923 21.74 45.33 -5.85
CA ALA A 923 20.94 45.69 -7.02
C ALA A 923 19.57 45.00 -7.05
N THR A 924 18.64 45.61 -7.79
CA THR A 924 17.38 45.00 -8.21
C THR A 924 17.35 44.95 -9.73
N ARG A 925 16.96 43.80 -10.29
CA ARG A 925 16.76 43.66 -11.74
C ARG A 925 15.47 42.90 -12.06
N ARG A 926 14.84 43.30 -13.17
CA ARG A 926 13.63 42.68 -13.72
C ARG A 926 13.97 42.03 -15.06
N MET A 927 13.42 40.85 -15.31
CA MET A 927 13.58 40.16 -16.61
C MET A 927 12.38 39.28 -16.93
N SER A 928 12.26 38.83 -18.19
CA SER A 928 11.21 37.89 -18.57
C SER A 928 11.36 36.56 -17.84
N LEU A 929 10.24 35.94 -17.42
CA LEU A 929 10.25 34.61 -16.82
C LEU A 929 10.84 33.56 -17.78
N ALA A 930 10.58 33.69 -19.09
CA ALA A 930 11.10 32.74 -20.08
C ALA A 930 12.63 32.82 -20.24
N GLU A 931 13.21 34.01 -20.06
CA GLU A 931 14.66 34.25 -20.06
C GLU A 931 15.31 33.81 -18.75
N PHE A 932 14.62 33.99 -17.63
CA PHE A 932 15.07 33.58 -16.31
C PHE A 932 15.34 32.06 -16.22
N LEU A 933 14.53 31.26 -16.93
CA LEU A 933 14.66 29.80 -16.98
C LEU A 933 15.69 29.38 -18.04
N LEU A 934 16.82 28.82 -17.64
CA LEU A 934 17.87 28.37 -18.56
C LEU A 934 17.63 26.93 -19.02
N SER A 935 17.36 26.04 -18.08
CA SER A 935 17.02 24.62 -18.29
C SER A 935 16.37 24.07 -17.02
N GLY A 936 16.00 22.80 -17.02
CA GLY A 936 15.48 22.12 -15.84
C GLY A 936 16.45 22.27 -14.67
N TYR A 937 15.92 22.71 -13.52
CA TYR A 937 16.66 22.99 -12.29
C TYR A 937 17.75 24.07 -12.40
N LYS A 938 17.74 24.90 -13.45
CA LYS A 938 18.74 25.96 -13.67
C LYS A 938 18.09 27.29 -14.07
N THR A 939 18.44 28.34 -13.33
CA THR A 939 17.94 29.70 -13.55
C THR A 939 19.08 30.69 -13.75
N GLN A 940 18.75 31.93 -14.12
CA GLN A 940 19.68 33.07 -14.15
C GLN A 940 19.93 33.72 -12.78
N ARG A 941 19.40 33.15 -11.69
CA ARG A 941 19.57 33.66 -10.32
C ARG A 941 21.03 33.51 -9.89
N GLN A 942 21.62 34.59 -9.39
CA GLN A 942 22.93 34.54 -8.72
C GLN A 942 22.80 34.01 -7.28
N PRO A 943 23.86 33.46 -6.67
CA PRO A 943 23.78 32.89 -5.32
C PRO A 943 23.18 33.83 -4.26
N ASP A 944 23.54 35.11 -4.30
CA ASP A 944 23.14 36.21 -3.41
C ASP A 944 21.79 36.86 -3.75
N GLU A 945 21.18 36.47 -4.88
CA GLU A 945 19.90 37.04 -5.31
C GLU A 945 18.70 36.27 -4.76
N LEU A 946 17.66 37.01 -4.37
CA LEU A 946 16.35 36.49 -4.03
C LEU A 946 15.31 36.91 -5.09
N LEU A 947 14.48 35.96 -5.54
CA LEU A 947 13.26 36.30 -6.30
C LEU A 947 12.26 36.92 -5.33
N THR A 948 11.90 38.17 -5.54
CA THR A 948 11.00 38.93 -4.66
C THR A 948 9.57 38.95 -5.19
N ARG A 949 9.38 39.09 -6.51
CA ARG A 949 8.06 39.23 -7.15
C ARG A 949 7.98 38.52 -8.50
N VAL A 950 6.78 38.04 -8.82
CA VAL A 950 6.34 37.62 -10.15
C VAL A 950 5.31 38.64 -10.63
N ILE A 951 5.58 39.30 -11.73
CA ILE A 951 4.80 40.45 -12.22
C ILE A 951 4.08 40.02 -13.50
N LEU A 952 2.74 40.08 -13.46
CA LEU A 952 1.86 39.76 -14.58
C LEU A 952 1.32 41.05 -15.22
N PRO A 953 1.56 41.30 -16.52
CA PRO A 953 0.96 42.41 -17.23
C PRO A 953 -0.55 42.19 -17.47
N PRO A 954 -1.35 43.26 -17.65
CA PRO A 954 -2.74 43.12 -18.08
C PRO A 954 -2.86 42.22 -19.32
N PRO A 955 -3.83 41.28 -19.36
CA PRO A 955 -3.98 40.39 -20.51
C PRO A 955 -4.17 41.18 -21.82
N ALA A 956 -3.21 41.05 -22.74
CA ALA A 956 -3.25 41.75 -24.02
C ALA A 956 -4.47 41.34 -24.89
N HIS A 957 -4.93 40.11 -24.72
CA HIS A 957 -6.09 39.53 -25.41
C HIS A 957 -7.13 39.03 -24.39
N PRO A 958 -7.97 39.93 -23.84
CA PRO A 958 -8.92 39.56 -22.78
C PRO A 958 -10.05 38.62 -23.26
N LYS A 959 -10.25 38.50 -24.58
CA LYS A 959 -11.21 37.57 -25.19
C LYS A 959 -10.64 36.18 -25.46
N ALA A 960 -9.32 36.00 -25.33
CA ALA A 960 -8.70 34.72 -25.57
C ALA A 960 -9.12 33.72 -24.49
N LYS A 961 -9.50 32.51 -24.93
CA LYS A 961 -9.90 31.40 -24.07
C LYS A 961 -8.67 30.58 -23.69
N GLY A 962 -8.59 30.21 -22.42
CA GLY A 962 -7.51 29.39 -21.89
C GLY A 962 -7.85 27.90 -21.89
N PHE A 963 -6.87 27.06 -22.24
CA PHE A 963 -6.96 25.61 -22.15
C PHE A 963 -5.75 25.07 -21.37
N TYR A 964 -6.00 24.18 -20.40
CA TYR A 964 -4.96 23.54 -19.60
C TYR A 964 -5.21 22.04 -19.57
N HIS A 965 -4.26 21.27 -20.10
CA HIS A 965 -4.25 19.81 -20.05
C HIS A 965 -3.04 19.36 -19.25
N GLN A 966 -3.28 18.58 -18.20
CA GLN A 966 -2.25 18.07 -17.30
C GLN A 966 -2.44 16.56 -17.15
N LEU A 967 -1.34 15.85 -17.34
CA LEU A 967 -1.27 14.41 -17.18
C LEU A 967 -0.34 14.06 -16.01
N GLY A 968 -0.86 13.25 -15.11
CA GLY A 968 -0.03 12.46 -14.21
C GLY A 968 -0.80 11.24 -13.70
N ARG A 969 -0.15 10.46 -12.85
CA ARG A 969 -0.62 9.11 -12.47
C ARG A 969 -1.71 9.11 -11.40
N ARG A 970 -1.79 10.17 -10.58
CA ARG A 970 -2.75 10.30 -9.46
C ARG A 970 -3.56 11.57 -9.58
N ASN A 971 -4.64 11.67 -8.82
CA ASN A 971 -5.51 12.85 -8.74
C ASN A 971 -5.08 13.85 -7.65
N ALA A 972 -4.29 13.42 -6.67
CA ALA A 972 -3.57 14.29 -5.72
C ALA A 972 -2.13 13.84 -5.55
N LEU A 973 -1.29 14.73 -4.98
CA LEU A 973 0.17 14.54 -4.88
C LEU A 973 0.76 14.07 -6.23
N ASN A 974 0.22 14.67 -7.29
CA ASN A 974 0.51 14.32 -8.67
C ASN A 974 1.70 15.13 -9.14
N ILE A 975 2.76 14.44 -9.59
CA ILE A 975 3.86 15.10 -10.31
C ILE A 975 3.50 15.07 -11.79
N THR A 976 3.38 16.25 -12.40
CA THR A 976 3.06 16.39 -13.81
C THR A 976 4.07 15.66 -14.68
N ARG A 977 3.61 14.67 -15.45
CA ARG A 977 4.42 13.96 -16.45
C ARG A 977 4.51 14.72 -17.75
N GLN A 978 3.39 15.35 -18.13
CA GLN A 978 3.19 16.17 -19.32
C GLN A 978 2.09 17.18 -19.03
N SER A 979 2.29 18.44 -19.39
CA SER A 979 1.21 19.42 -19.48
C SER A 979 1.35 20.27 -20.73
N LEU A 980 0.22 20.74 -21.20
CA LEU A 980 0.12 21.64 -22.34
C LEU A 980 -0.86 22.74 -21.96
N THR A 981 -0.45 23.98 -22.16
CA THR A 981 -1.29 25.15 -21.87
C THR A 981 -1.41 26.01 -23.11
N ALA A 982 -2.63 26.43 -23.43
CA ALA A 982 -2.91 27.30 -24.57
C ALA A 982 -3.73 28.52 -24.17
N LEU A 983 -3.51 29.63 -24.87
CA LEU A 983 -4.37 30.80 -24.88
C LEU A 983 -4.73 31.10 -26.34
N LEU A 984 -6.01 30.98 -26.70
CA LEU A 984 -6.50 31.04 -28.08
C LEU A 984 -7.61 32.09 -28.23
N GLU A 985 -7.51 32.98 -29.21
CA GLU A 985 -8.64 33.80 -29.66
C GLU A 985 -9.05 33.31 -31.05
N ILE A 986 -10.33 32.94 -31.18
CA ILE A 986 -10.91 32.40 -32.41
C ILE A 986 -11.99 33.38 -32.87
N THR A 987 -11.91 33.81 -34.13
CA THR A 987 -12.89 34.69 -34.77
C THR A 987 -14.20 33.94 -35.03
N ALA A 988 -15.27 34.69 -35.31
CA ALA A 988 -16.58 34.11 -35.58
C ALA A 988 -16.61 33.15 -36.79
N ASP A 989 -15.66 33.28 -37.71
CA ASP A 989 -15.53 32.40 -38.88
C ASP A 989 -14.63 31.17 -38.63
N GLY A 990 -14.18 30.97 -37.38
CA GLY A 990 -13.38 29.84 -36.93
C GLY A 990 -11.86 29.99 -37.11
N THR A 991 -11.39 31.19 -37.48
CA THR A 991 -9.96 31.49 -37.71
C THR A 991 -9.27 31.84 -36.39
N VAL A 992 -8.09 31.29 -36.13
CA VAL A 992 -7.30 31.61 -34.93
C VAL A 992 -6.61 32.96 -35.13
N SER A 993 -7.09 34.02 -34.47
CA SER A 993 -6.48 35.36 -34.54
C SER A 993 -5.32 35.54 -33.57
N TYR A 994 -5.31 34.75 -32.49
CA TYR A 994 -4.24 34.77 -31.49
C TYR A 994 -4.04 33.37 -30.93
N CYS A 995 -2.78 32.95 -30.82
CA CYS A 995 -2.40 31.66 -30.28
C CYS A 995 -1.11 31.79 -29.49
N ARG A 996 -1.12 31.30 -28.25
CA ARG A 996 0.10 31.00 -27.51
C ARG A 996 0.00 29.61 -26.91
N LEU A 997 1.06 28.84 -27.02
CA LEU A 997 1.18 27.47 -26.56
C LEU A 997 2.46 27.33 -25.74
N VAL A 998 2.35 26.73 -24.55
CA VAL A 998 3.51 26.45 -23.71
C VAL A 998 3.46 25.00 -23.25
N ASP A 999 4.59 24.31 -23.41
CA ASP A 999 4.77 22.97 -22.84
C ASP A 999 5.08 23.05 -21.34
N GLY A 1000 4.70 22.00 -20.61
CA GLY A 1000 5.22 21.70 -19.28
C GLY A 1000 5.60 20.24 -19.17
N ALA A 1001 6.70 19.95 -18.48
CA ALA A 1001 7.21 18.62 -18.16
C ALA A 1001 7.67 17.71 -19.33
N LEU A 1002 7.62 18.19 -20.59
CA LEU A 1002 8.11 17.42 -21.74
C LEU A 1002 9.51 17.84 -22.17
N PHE A 1003 9.73 19.14 -22.39
CA PHE A 1003 11.01 19.67 -22.83
C PHE A 1003 11.96 19.92 -21.65
N SER A 1004 13.18 20.38 -21.92
CA SER A 1004 14.17 20.66 -20.87
C SER A 1004 13.75 21.78 -19.93
N LYS A 1005 12.87 22.70 -20.38
CA LYS A 1005 12.22 23.73 -19.57
C LYS A 1005 10.86 24.06 -20.20
N PRO A 1006 9.89 24.62 -19.44
CA PRO A 1006 8.67 25.18 -20.02
C PRO A 1006 9.01 26.28 -21.03
N GLN A 1007 8.49 26.17 -22.26
CA GLN A 1007 8.76 27.13 -23.32
C GLN A 1007 7.60 27.27 -24.31
N ARG A 1008 7.57 28.41 -25.00
CA ARG A 1008 6.62 28.70 -26.09
C ARG A 1008 6.86 27.77 -27.28
N LEU A 1009 5.80 27.20 -27.84
CA LEU A 1009 5.85 26.35 -29.03
C LEU A 1009 5.62 27.19 -30.31
N LEU A 1010 6.52 28.14 -30.56
CA LEU A 1010 6.35 29.17 -31.59
C LEU A 1010 6.08 28.62 -33.00
N ASP A 1011 6.73 27.52 -33.37
CA ASP A 1011 6.55 26.92 -34.69
C ASP A 1011 5.15 26.29 -34.84
N VAL A 1012 4.61 25.72 -33.76
CA VAL A 1012 3.24 25.18 -33.73
C VAL A 1012 2.21 26.31 -33.75
N GLU A 1013 2.46 27.40 -33.02
CA GLU A 1013 1.60 28.59 -33.04
C GLU A 1013 1.48 29.18 -34.44
N ARG A 1014 2.59 29.26 -35.19
CA ARG A 1014 2.62 29.76 -36.59
C ARG A 1014 1.76 28.92 -37.53
N CYS A 1015 1.59 27.63 -37.28
CA CYS A 1015 0.71 26.77 -38.06
C CYS A 1015 -0.77 27.08 -37.83
N LEU A 1016 -1.12 27.62 -36.66
CA LEU A 1016 -2.51 27.87 -36.27
C LEU A 1016 -2.95 29.32 -36.57
N VAL A 1017 -2.10 30.30 -36.29
CA VAL A 1017 -2.45 31.73 -36.43
C VAL A 1017 -2.79 32.05 -37.88
N GLY A 1018 -3.95 32.68 -38.09
CA GLY A 1018 -4.48 33.03 -39.41
C GLY A 1018 -5.14 31.87 -40.15
N GLN A 1019 -5.22 30.67 -39.55
CA GLN A 1019 -5.87 29.50 -40.13
C GLN A 1019 -7.15 29.14 -39.38
N ARG A 1020 -8.08 28.48 -40.05
CA ARG A 1020 -9.24 27.84 -39.41
C ARG A 1020 -8.81 26.55 -38.72
N ILE A 1021 -9.40 26.24 -37.56
CA ILE A 1021 -9.19 24.96 -36.88
C ILE A 1021 -9.94 23.87 -37.67
N THR A 1022 -9.21 23.24 -38.59
CA THR A 1022 -9.68 22.10 -39.40
C THR A 1022 -8.80 20.89 -39.11
N PRO A 1023 -9.26 19.65 -39.39
CA PRO A 1023 -8.42 18.47 -39.27
C PRO A 1023 -7.06 18.63 -39.96
N GLN A 1024 -7.03 19.20 -41.18
CA GLN A 1024 -5.81 19.43 -41.95
C GLN A 1024 -4.86 20.42 -41.27
N THR A 1025 -5.37 21.53 -40.73
CA THR A 1025 -4.56 22.50 -39.99
C THR A 1025 -3.97 21.87 -38.72
N VAL A 1026 -4.78 21.09 -38.00
CA VAL A 1026 -4.35 20.40 -36.78
C VAL A 1026 -3.30 19.33 -37.09
N ASP A 1027 -3.47 18.57 -38.18
CA ASP A 1027 -2.49 17.58 -38.63
C ASP A 1027 -1.14 18.22 -38.97
N SER A 1028 -1.15 19.33 -39.72
CA SER A 1028 0.06 20.10 -40.03
C SER A 1028 0.77 20.61 -38.77
N ALA A 1029 0.02 21.16 -37.80
CA ALA A 1029 0.56 21.57 -36.51
C ALA A 1029 1.11 20.38 -35.70
N CYS A 1030 0.46 19.20 -35.77
CA CYS A 1030 0.93 17.97 -35.13
C CYS A 1030 2.26 17.50 -35.73
N GLU A 1031 2.45 17.57 -37.06
CA GLU A 1031 3.72 17.18 -37.70
C GLU A 1031 4.90 18.05 -37.23
N VAL A 1032 4.65 19.36 -37.07
CA VAL A 1032 5.66 20.29 -36.53
C VAL A 1032 5.94 19.97 -35.07
N LEU A 1033 4.89 19.77 -34.27
CA LEU A 1033 5.01 19.40 -32.86
C LEU A 1033 5.78 18.09 -32.67
N ASP A 1034 5.47 17.06 -33.47
CA ASP A 1034 6.12 15.76 -33.40
C ASP A 1034 7.63 15.85 -33.67
N LYS A 1035 8.05 16.63 -34.67
CA LYS A 1035 9.47 16.90 -34.95
C LYS A 1035 10.18 17.57 -33.76
N LEU A 1036 9.53 18.55 -33.12
CA LEU A 1036 10.09 19.23 -31.95
C LEU A 1036 10.26 18.26 -30.77
N ILE A 1037 9.26 17.41 -30.52
CA ILE A 1037 9.31 16.41 -29.45
C ILE A 1037 10.39 15.37 -29.74
N TYR A 1038 10.47 14.86 -30.96
CA TYR A 1038 11.48 13.89 -31.36
C TYR A 1038 12.89 14.45 -31.20
N ALA A 1039 13.11 15.71 -31.58
CA ALA A 1039 14.39 16.38 -31.36
C ALA A 1039 14.75 16.51 -29.86
N ALA A 1040 13.75 16.75 -28.99
CA ALA A 1040 13.96 16.95 -27.55
C ALA A 1040 14.14 15.64 -26.77
N ILE A 1041 13.33 14.62 -27.08
CA ILE A 1041 13.24 13.39 -26.28
C ILE A 1041 13.27 12.09 -27.08
N GLY A 1042 13.34 12.09 -28.41
CA GLY A 1042 13.16 10.88 -29.25
C GLY A 1042 14.14 9.73 -28.98
N LYS A 1043 15.26 10.00 -28.30
CA LYS A 1043 16.25 8.99 -27.87
C LYS A 1043 16.06 8.52 -26.42
N ARG A 1044 15.09 9.07 -25.68
CA ARG A 1044 14.81 8.70 -24.28
C ARG A 1044 13.87 7.49 -24.25
N TRP A 1045 14.06 6.61 -23.28
CA TRP A 1045 13.20 5.44 -23.04
C TRP A 1045 11.70 5.80 -22.92
N SER A 1046 11.38 7.01 -22.42
CA SER A 1046 10.00 7.46 -22.24
C SER A 1046 9.34 8.04 -23.50
N ALA A 1047 10.09 8.21 -24.60
CA ALA A 1047 9.57 8.79 -25.84
C ALA A 1047 8.42 7.96 -26.44
N ALA A 1048 8.53 6.63 -26.38
CA ALA A 1048 7.53 5.70 -26.90
C ALA A 1048 6.11 5.98 -26.35
N TYR A 1049 6.02 6.43 -25.09
CA TYR A 1049 4.76 6.85 -24.49
C TYR A 1049 4.53 8.35 -24.62
N LYS A 1050 5.51 9.18 -24.22
CA LYS A 1050 5.30 10.63 -24.07
C LYS A 1050 4.98 11.31 -25.39
N GLN A 1051 5.69 10.98 -26.46
CA GLN A 1051 5.54 11.63 -27.76
C GLN A 1051 4.12 11.49 -28.34
N PRO A 1052 3.59 10.26 -28.57
CA PRO A 1052 2.24 10.12 -29.11
C PRO A 1052 1.18 10.70 -28.17
N VAL A 1053 1.34 10.55 -26.86
CA VAL A 1053 0.40 11.09 -25.87
C VAL A 1053 0.35 12.61 -25.89
N PHE A 1054 1.50 13.30 -26.01
CA PHE A 1054 1.51 14.76 -26.08
C PHE A 1054 0.84 15.30 -27.33
N VAL A 1055 1.06 14.62 -28.47
CA VAL A 1055 0.37 14.94 -29.73
C VAL A 1055 -1.14 14.72 -29.59
N SER A 1056 -1.57 13.62 -28.96
CA SER A 1056 -2.99 13.38 -28.67
C SER A 1056 -3.58 14.43 -27.73
N MET A 1057 -2.86 14.83 -26.68
CA MET A 1057 -3.28 15.93 -25.79
C MET A 1057 -3.45 17.25 -26.57
N PHE A 1058 -2.57 17.54 -27.52
CA PHE A 1058 -2.72 18.72 -28.39
C PHE A 1058 -3.95 18.61 -29.29
N ARG A 1059 -4.20 17.43 -29.91
CA ARG A 1059 -5.41 17.18 -30.71
C ARG A 1059 -6.68 17.37 -29.89
N ASP A 1060 -6.76 16.77 -28.70
CA ASP A 1060 -7.91 16.90 -27.79
C ASP A 1060 -8.18 18.36 -27.44
N MET A 1061 -7.11 19.12 -27.19
CA MET A 1061 -7.19 20.56 -26.92
C MET A 1061 -7.74 21.34 -28.12
N MET A 1062 -7.27 21.05 -29.33
CA MET A 1062 -7.77 21.69 -30.55
C MET A 1062 -9.24 21.33 -30.84
N THR A 1063 -9.64 20.08 -30.58
CA THR A 1063 -11.04 19.66 -30.67
C THR A 1063 -11.90 20.44 -29.67
N GLN A 1064 -11.44 20.57 -28.41
CA GLN A 1064 -12.15 21.38 -27.40
C GLN A 1064 -12.26 22.84 -27.81
N ALA A 1065 -11.18 23.42 -28.37
CA ALA A 1065 -11.16 24.80 -28.84
C ALA A 1065 -12.12 25.03 -30.02
N SER A 1066 -12.25 24.07 -30.94
CA SER A 1066 -13.17 24.16 -32.08
C SER A 1066 -14.65 24.07 -31.73
N ALA A 1067 -14.98 23.46 -30.59
CA ALA A 1067 -16.36 23.24 -30.14
C ALA A 1067 -16.96 24.45 -29.38
N GLN A 1068 -16.16 25.46 -29.04
CA GLN A 1068 -16.54 26.63 -28.24
C GLN A 1068 -16.48 27.93 -29.02
#